data_AF-A0A6M0ICM2-F1
#
_entry.id   AF-A0A6M0ICM2-F1
#
_cell.length_a   1.000
_cell.length_b   1.000
_cell.length_c   1.000
_cell.angle_alpha   90.00
_cell.angle_beta   90.00
_cell.angle_gamma   90.00
#
_symmetry.space_group_name_H-M   'P 1'
#
loop_
_entity.id
_entity.type
_entity.pdbx_description
1 polymer ?
#
loop_
_entity_poly.entity_id
_entity_poly.type
_entity_poly.pdbx_seq_one_letter_code
_entity_poly.pdbx_strand_id
1 'polypeptide(L)'
;MRNQYLLLIGLWLGVVSAATAQNYPALERFGKNRIQYRSFDWKIIRTSNFEIYYYQDGSQIANLTAQYAESEFDRITELLGYTPYNRVKIFLFNSPSELAQSNIGLNTQGGLNRRELDLSKSRVELAFTGDQISFRRQIVHDISMLFVYDMLYGGSLKDALQSSLLLTLPDWFMPGIASYIADGYSLDLDDYMRDVSITKSVKKPSLLSGIEAERIGHSIWNYIVQKYGRDNVSNILNLTRIIRNEQNSISSTLGVPYSRFLRDWRDYYTGMANAVTQSYRSGSDDFQIKLNASDEEMTLNSLKLSPDKQYFAYATYFDGKYKVEVVNTTNRKKTTVLQGGYRLDGQAARTHTPLVAWQRDNNLIVITDELGKTNLYRFGDFEKRPKREFRRQITGLTQVVSVDASDDGGSLILSADRHGQNDLFIYSINRGSYQQITNDLYDDLYPQFVGRTARQVVFSSNRKLDTLGVDKGSYRTITDRLSLFSHEGGARDFSLTRLTDSLSHATQPIPASETVLYFLNDVSGIRNLYRLDTESGSVGQLTAFPESIQLYDLNPANGGFVYSSLKNGEVYIGFRSQLNLTQTVQAPLTQRSINAGVGNPARSSAGRSGAVKPDTSGQAGRTSATPSDTSIVKRDQAKAAQLGVGARLKLEPGEVDTDNYQFDPDVLKATEYRQRRSIGGVTPSLTTTLPRNRRRENITIRGPFNYKGVFTVNDANSNWRIDPISAKGFGYSQDVTLTDLLENHVLRAGLFITTTLRNSDLFAEYTNLKHLIDFGARVDRSTLFVDNAGLSQKYRYNRVSLSASYPLSVTTRFTVSPFYALTRLIDISSFSEPDRVSDYAGLRGEVVFDNTKVNGMNMAIGTKMKLKYEEYAGLRSSSESFRRLSLDLRHYQKIHRDLVLALRFSLSQSGGPAPKQSTLGGMDNWIGTNSAIKEPIAANPLLVPNTIPAEIPYDYRNVFFLDFAAPLRGFRQGKLTGTSHMLFNAELRLPLIRYLYRGNITSNFLRNLQLVAFTDIGTAWAGKGPFSQQNSLNTEIVGGGNIPFRATVTNFKNPFLIGYGAGARTMLFGYFVKFDYGWGLENKVVSKPIAYLTLGYDF
;
A
#
# COMPACT_ATOMS: atom_id res chain seq x y z
N MET A 1 31.29 5.34 -42.92
CA MET A 1 30.33 6.03 -42.04
C MET A 1 30.05 5.16 -40.81
N ARG A 2 30.82 5.29 -39.71
CA ARG A 2 30.57 4.52 -38.46
C ARG A 2 30.94 5.27 -37.17
N ASN A 3 31.86 6.25 -37.23
CA ASN A 3 32.34 6.98 -36.05
C ASN A 3 31.57 8.29 -35.75
N GLN A 4 30.70 8.77 -36.65
CA GLN A 4 29.96 10.03 -36.46
C GLN A 4 28.78 9.91 -35.46
N TYR A 5 28.14 8.73 -35.35
CA TYR A 5 27.03 8.52 -34.42
C TYR A 5 27.45 8.45 -32.94
N LEU A 6 28.66 7.95 -32.65
CA LEU A 6 29.20 7.92 -31.29
C LEU A 6 29.50 9.33 -30.76
N LEU A 7 29.93 10.25 -31.62
CA LEU A 7 30.16 11.66 -31.26
C LEU A 7 28.84 12.42 -31.01
N LEU A 8 27.79 12.13 -31.78
CA LEU A 8 26.45 12.68 -31.57
C LEU A 8 25.79 12.17 -30.27
N ILE A 9 25.97 10.89 -29.93
CA ILE A 9 25.52 10.34 -28.64
C ILE A 9 26.35 10.89 -27.47
N GLY A 10 27.66 11.11 -27.67
CA GLY A 10 28.53 11.77 -26.70
C GLY A 10 28.12 13.22 -26.38
N LEU A 11 27.65 13.98 -27.40
CA LEU A 11 27.09 15.33 -27.18
C LEU A 11 25.72 15.33 -26.49
N TRP A 12 24.98 14.22 -26.51
CA TRP A 12 23.61 14.14 -25.95
C TRP A 12 23.53 13.72 -24.47
N LEU A 13 24.65 13.36 -23.84
CA LEU A 13 24.72 12.91 -22.44
C LEU A 13 25.61 13.79 -21.55
N GLY A 14 26.03 14.97 -22.05
CA GLY A 14 26.82 15.94 -21.30
C GLY A 14 26.01 16.77 -20.30
N VAL A 15 25.89 16.28 -19.05
CA VAL A 15 25.42 17.01 -17.85
C VAL A 15 23.88 17.31 -17.83
N VAL A 16 23.07 16.31 -17.42
CA VAL A 16 21.57 16.27 -17.50
C VAL A 16 20.90 15.69 -16.23
N SER A 17 19.67 16.15 -15.81
CA SER A 17 19.00 16.04 -14.46
C SER A 17 17.84 17.10 -14.08
N ALA A 18 17.51 17.50 -12.78
CA ALA A 18 16.55 18.55 -12.12
C ALA A 18 17.07 19.79 -11.21
N ALA A 19 16.51 20.18 -10.02
CA ALA A 19 16.78 21.48 -9.29
C ALA A 19 17.21 21.44 -7.76
N THR A 20 17.93 22.40 -7.14
CA THR A 20 17.54 23.81 -6.83
C THR A 20 18.70 24.70 -6.30
N ALA A 21 18.57 26.03 -6.39
CA ALA A 21 19.30 27.00 -5.52
C ALA A 21 18.52 28.32 -5.30
N GLN A 22 17.25 28.20 -4.90
CA GLN A 22 16.40 29.26 -4.34
C GLN A 22 15.35 28.58 -3.44
N ASN A 23 14.82 29.27 -2.43
CA ASN A 23 13.72 28.72 -1.64
C ASN A 23 12.38 29.00 -2.35
N TYR A 24 11.69 27.91 -2.70
CA TYR A 24 10.31 27.91 -3.18
C TYR A 24 9.47 27.13 -2.16
N PRO A 25 8.91 27.75 -1.11
CA PRO A 25 8.20 27.02 -0.06
C PRO A 25 7.09 26.13 -0.64
N ALA A 26 6.33 26.60 -1.64
CA ALA A 26 5.28 25.81 -2.30
C ALA A 26 5.79 24.47 -2.86
N LEU A 27 6.97 24.47 -3.48
CA LEU A 27 7.64 23.31 -4.10
C LEU A 27 8.55 22.53 -3.13
N GLU A 28 8.63 22.95 -1.86
CA GLU A 28 9.53 22.34 -0.90
C GLU A 28 9.13 20.88 -0.59
N ARG A 29 10.05 19.94 -0.85
CA ARG A 29 9.81 18.51 -0.67
C ARG A 29 9.67 18.18 0.82
N PHE A 30 8.48 17.71 1.18
CA PHE A 30 8.22 16.92 2.40
C PHE A 30 8.62 15.47 2.15
N GLY A 31 8.57 14.64 3.18
CA GLY A 31 8.86 13.21 3.04
C GLY A 31 8.62 12.45 4.32
N LYS A 32 8.04 11.27 4.17
CA LYS A 32 7.90 10.27 5.23
C LYS A 32 9.22 9.54 5.44
N ASN A 33 9.30 8.76 6.51
CA ASN A 33 10.46 7.92 6.81
C ASN A 33 10.01 6.56 7.39
N ARG A 34 10.93 5.61 7.45
CA ARG A 34 10.76 4.36 8.21
C ARG A 34 11.54 4.45 9.53
N ILE A 35 11.64 3.35 10.26
CA ILE A 35 12.40 3.23 11.51
C ILE A 35 13.19 1.93 11.46
N GLN A 36 14.41 1.98 10.92
CA GLN A 36 15.27 0.84 10.66
C GLN A 36 16.09 0.51 11.92
N TYR A 37 15.57 -0.38 12.76
CA TYR A 37 16.19 -0.80 14.03
C TYR A 37 17.15 -2.00 13.88
N ARG A 38 17.28 -2.57 12.67
CA ARG A 38 18.22 -3.64 12.31
C ARG A 38 18.61 -3.56 10.82
N SER A 39 19.80 -4.06 10.50
CA SER A 39 20.25 -4.21 9.11
C SER A 39 19.90 -5.58 8.54
N PHE A 40 19.76 -5.64 7.22
CA PHE A 40 19.46 -6.85 6.47
C PHE A 40 20.54 -7.11 5.43
N ASP A 41 21.10 -8.33 5.42
CA ASP A 41 22.10 -8.75 4.43
C ASP A 41 21.47 -9.82 3.52
N TRP A 42 21.06 -9.34 2.34
CA TRP A 42 20.14 -10.05 1.46
C TRP A 42 20.86 -11.09 0.57
N LYS A 43 20.17 -12.21 0.38
CA LYS A 43 20.49 -13.31 -0.52
C LYS A 43 19.31 -13.54 -1.47
N ILE A 44 19.57 -14.20 -2.58
CA ILE A 44 18.60 -14.49 -3.64
C ILE A 44 18.63 -15.98 -3.93
N ILE A 45 17.47 -16.64 -3.92
CA ILE A 45 17.27 -17.92 -4.61
C ILE A 45 16.40 -17.71 -5.85
N ARG A 46 16.59 -18.56 -6.86
CA ARG A 46 15.96 -18.43 -8.19
C ARG A 46 15.32 -19.74 -8.61
N THR A 47 14.12 -19.65 -9.18
CA THR A 47 13.43 -20.78 -9.81
C THR A 47 13.26 -20.53 -11.31
N SER A 48 12.32 -21.21 -11.97
CA SER A 48 11.94 -20.93 -13.36
C SER A 48 11.33 -19.54 -13.51
N ASN A 49 10.36 -19.23 -12.64
CA ASN A 49 9.44 -18.08 -12.74
C ASN A 49 9.68 -16.99 -11.68
N PHE A 50 10.38 -17.30 -10.58
CA PHE A 50 10.51 -16.40 -9.43
C PHE A 50 11.97 -16.13 -9.02
N GLU A 51 12.19 -14.97 -8.40
CA GLU A 51 13.38 -14.64 -7.64
C GLU A 51 12.96 -14.30 -6.20
N ILE A 52 13.34 -15.12 -5.22
CA ILE A 52 13.03 -14.87 -3.80
C ILE A 52 14.25 -14.21 -3.16
N TYR A 53 14.07 -12.96 -2.76
CA TYR A 53 15.00 -12.17 -1.98
C TYR A 53 14.68 -12.42 -0.50
N TYR A 54 15.69 -12.79 0.29
CA TYR A 54 15.55 -13.09 1.72
C TYR A 54 16.84 -12.73 2.47
N TYR A 55 16.91 -12.88 3.80
CA TYR A 55 18.10 -12.56 4.59
C TYR A 55 18.26 -13.47 5.82
N GLN A 56 19.46 -13.43 6.42
CA GLN A 56 19.81 -14.16 7.64
C GLN A 56 19.45 -15.66 7.53
N ASP A 57 18.80 -16.21 8.56
CA ASP A 57 18.43 -17.62 8.68
C ASP A 57 17.14 -17.99 7.91
N GLY A 58 16.48 -17.00 7.27
CA GLY A 58 15.19 -17.17 6.58
C GLY A 58 15.22 -18.07 5.33
N SER A 59 16.26 -18.89 5.17
CA SER A 59 16.45 -19.79 4.03
C SER A 59 15.41 -20.91 3.96
N GLN A 60 14.86 -21.33 5.12
CA GLN A 60 13.77 -22.30 5.19
C GLN A 60 12.48 -21.70 4.60
N ILE A 61 12.07 -20.52 5.09
CA ILE A 61 10.91 -19.78 4.55
C ILE A 61 11.11 -19.45 3.07
N ALA A 62 12.31 -19.04 2.66
CA ALA A 62 12.60 -18.70 1.27
C ALA A 62 12.40 -19.91 0.33
N ASN A 63 12.99 -21.06 0.66
CA ASN A 63 12.81 -22.30 -0.09
C ASN A 63 11.34 -22.73 -0.15
N LEU A 64 10.60 -22.58 0.95
CA LEU A 64 9.18 -22.90 1.04
C LEU A 64 8.31 -21.94 0.21
N THR A 65 8.65 -20.64 0.22
CA THR A 65 8.01 -19.61 -0.62
C THR A 65 8.20 -19.93 -2.10
N ALA A 66 9.42 -20.31 -2.50
CA ALA A 66 9.74 -20.75 -3.85
C ALA A 66 8.95 -22.01 -4.26
N GLN A 67 8.78 -22.96 -3.33
CA GLN A 67 7.99 -24.17 -3.55
C GLN A 67 6.49 -23.87 -3.72
N TYR A 68 5.89 -23.10 -2.81
CA TYR A 68 4.48 -22.70 -2.93
C TYR A 68 4.23 -21.92 -4.23
N ALA A 69 5.02 -20.90 -4.51
CA ALA A 69 4.87 -20.04 -5.69
C ALA A 69 4.97 -20.83 -7.02
N GLU A 70 5.96 -21.71 -7.19
CA GLU A 70 6.09 -22.56 -8.38
C GLU A 70 5.01 -23.65 -8.46
N SER A 71 4.49 -24.13 -7.32
CA SER A 71 3.45 -25.18 -7.30
C SER A 71 2.06 -24.67 -7.67
N GLU A 72 1.80 -23.38 -7.44
CA GLU A 72 0.53 -22.72 -7.74
C GLU A 72 0.56 -21.98 -9.09
N PHE A 73 1.76 -21.63 -9.61
CA PHE A 73 1.95 -20.90 -10.87
C PHE A 73 1.06 -21.41 -12.00
N ASP A 74 1.12 -22.71 -12.33
CA ASP A 74 0.40 -23.27 -13.48
C ASP A 74 -1.13 -23.13 -13.30
N ARG A 75 -1.65 -23.32 -12.08
CA ARG A 75 -3.08 -23.16 -11.75
C ARG A 75 -3.54 -21.72 -11.91
N ILE A 76 -2.72 -20.76 -11.49
CA ILE A 76 -3.00 -19.32 -11.62
C ILE A 76 -3.01 -18.95 -13.11
N THR A 77 -1.98 -19.35 -13.88
CA THR A 77 -1.89 -19.02 -15.31
C THR A 77 -3.00 -19.66 -16.14
N GLU A 78 -3.42 -20.88 -15.81
CA GLU A 78 -4.54 -21.58 -16.45
C GLU A 78 -5.86 -20.83 -16.22
N LEU A 79 -6.15 -20.43 -14.96
CA LEU A 79 -7.39 -19.73 -14.60
C LEU A 79 -7.48 -18.32 -15.19
N LEU A 80 -6.35 -17.61 -15.31
CA LEU A 80 -6.30 -16.28 -15.92
C LEU A 80 -6.26 -16.34 -17.46
N GLY A 81 -5.86 -17.47 -18.06
CA GLY A 81 -5.54 -17.55 -19.49
C GLY A 81 -4.35 -16.67 -19.88
N TYR A 82 -3.44 -16.42 -18.94
CA TYR A 82 -2.32 -15.47 -19.08
C TYR A 82 -1.05 -16.02 -18.42
N THR A 83 0.11 -15.67 -18.97
CA THR A 83 1.43 -16.05 -18.42
C THR A 83 2.36 -14.83 -18.44
N PRO A 84 2.89 -14.39 -17.29
CA PRO A 84 3.82 -13.27 -17.21
C PRO A 84 5.07 -13.46 -18.07
N TYR A 85 5.59 -12.35 -18.62
CA TYR A 85 6.85 -12.37 -19.37
C TYR A 85 8.09 -12.27 -18.46
N ASN A 86 7.97 -11.52 -17.36
CA ASN A 86 9.06 -11.27 -16.42
C ASN A 86 9.01 -12.21 -15.21
N ARG A 87 10.18 -12.50 -14.62
CA ARG A 87 10.20 -13.15 -13.30
C ARG A 87 9.70 -12.21 -12.23
N VAL A 88 8.82 -12.72 -11.36
CA VAL A 88 8.35 -11.99 -10.18
C VAL A 88 9.43 -12.00 -9.11
N LYS A 89 9.67 -10.82 -8.52
CA LYS A 89 10.62 -10.62 -7.42
C LYS A 89 9.85 -10.57 -6.11
N ILE A 90 10.06 -11.56 -5.25
CA ILE A 90 9.42 -11.64 -3.94
C ILE A 90 10.44 -11.24 -2.88
N PHE A 91 10.15 -10.16 -2.16
CA PHE A 91 10.95 -9.68 -1.04
C PHE A 91 10.36 -10.23 0.25
N LEU A 92 10.99 -11.29 0.75
CA LEU A 92 10.53 -12.03 1.91
C LEU A 92 11.16 -11.48 3.20
N PHE A 93 10.30 -11.18 4.16
CA PHE A 93 10.68 -10.77 5.51
C PHE A 93 10.30 -11.85 6.52
N ASN A 94 11.15 -12.04 7.54
CA ASN A 94 10.94 -13.10 8.54
C ASN A 94 9.81 -12.77 9.52
N SER A 95 9.40 -11.49 9.63
CA SER A 95 8.23 -11.08 10.41
C SER A 95 7.55 -9.82 9.83
N PRO A 96 6.28 -9.54 10.16
CA PRO A 96 5.59 -8.30 9.80
C PRO A 96 6.27 -7.07 10.41
N SER A 97 6.87 -7.24 11.59
CA SER A 97 7.65 -6.21 12.28
C SER A 97 8.93 -5.81 11.54
N GLU A 98 9.46 -6.71 10.70
CA GLU A 98 10.61 -6.47 9.83
C GLU A 98 10.20 -5.87 8.49
N LEU A 99 9.11 -6.34 7.90
CA LEU A 99 8.49 -5.73 6.72
C LEU A 99 8.21 -4.24 6.96
N ALA A 100 7.72 -3.87 8.15
CA ALA A 100 7.47 -2.48 8.57
C ALA A 100 8.70 -1.53 8.49
N GLN A 101 9.93 -2.06 8.38
CA GLN A 101 11.16 -1.28 8.20
C GLN A 101 11.49 -0.99 6.72
N SER A 102 10.80 -1.64 5.78
CA SER A 102 11.13 -1.61 4.35
C SER A 102 11.03 -0.20 3.76
N ASN A 103 12.12 0.23 3.10
CA ASN A 103 12.20 1.49 2.36
C ASN A 103 11.51 1.42 0.98
N ILE A 104 11.07 0.24 0.56
CA ILE A 104 10.30 0.02 -0.66
C ILE A 104 9.05 0.93 -0.67
N GLY A 105 8.86 1.66 -1.77
CA GLY A 105 7.72 2.58 -1.91
C GLY A 105 7.77 3.78 -0.95
N LEU A 106 8.92 4.10 -0.35
CA LEU A 106 9.13 5.34 0.41
C LEU A 106 9.45 6.52 -0.52
N ASN A 107 10.09 6.25 -1.67
CA ASN A 107 10.61 7.27 -2.59
C ASN A 107 9.65 7.64 -3.73
N THR A 108 8.36 7.35 -3.61
CA THR A 108 7.37 7.55 -4.68
C THR A 108 7.05 9.04 -4.90
N GLN A 109 7.39 9.58 -6.06
CA GLN A 109 6.94 10.91 -6.50
C GLN A 109 5.98 10.79 -7.69
N GLY A 110 4.69 10.69 -7.39
CA GLY A 110 3.65 10.52 -8.41
C GLY A 110 2.26 10.41 -7.78
N GLY A 111 1.23 10.37 -8.64
CA GLY A 111 -0.17 10.20 -8.22
C GLY A 111 -0.62 8.74 -8.04
N LEU A 112 0.25 7.77 -8.35
CA LEU A 112 0.02 6.34 -8.10
C LEU A 112 0.20 6.02 -6.62
N ASN A 113 -0.50 5.00 -6.13
CA ASN A 113 -0.24 4.45 -4.79
C ASN A 113 0.95 3.46 -4.81
N ARG A 114 1.44 3.10 -3.62
CA ARG A 114 2.59 2.18 -3.45
C ARG A 114 2.35 0.82 -4.14
N ARG A 115 1.17 0.22 -3.95
CA ARG A 115 0.84 -1.12 -4.47
C ARG A 115 0.89 -1.13 -6.01
N GLU A 116 0.38 -0.09 -6.67
CA GLU A 116 0.47 0.08 -8.12
C GLU A 116 1.93 0.18 -8.62
N LEU A 117 2.80 0.89 -7.89
CA LEU A 117 4.21 1.01 -8.25
C LEU A 117 4.97 -0.31 -8.06
N ASP A 118 4.62 -1.10 -7.04
CA ASP A 118 5.23 -2.42 -6.81
C ASP A 118 4.79 -3.43 -7.88
N LEU A 119 3.50 -3.47 -8.21
CA LEU A 119 2.95 -4.33 -9.26
C LEU A 119 3.57 -4.00 -10.64
N SER A 120 3.71 -2.72 -11.01
CA SER A 120 4.34 -2.28 -12.27
C SER A 120 5.86 -2.52 -12.38
N LYS A 121 6.51 -2.93 -11.28
CA LYS A 121 7.92 -3.38 -11.23
C LYS A 121 8.06 -4.91 -11.17
N SER A 122 6.94 -5.64 -11.24
CA SER A 122 6.84 -7.08 -10.95
C SER A 122 7.44 -7.44 -9.59
N ARG A 123 7.13 -6.64 -8.56
CA ARG A 123 7.63 -6.76 -7.17
C ARG A 123 6.47 -7.11 -6.24
N VAL A 124 6.72 -8.03 -5.30
CA VAL A 124 5.85 -8.34 -4.16
C VAL A 124 6.69 -8.28 -2.90
N GLU A 125 6.16 -7.73 -1.81
CA GLU A 125 6.73 -7.85 -0.46
C GLU A 125 5.84 -8.78 0.38
N LEU A 126 6.44 -9.73 1.08
CA LEU A 126 5.75 -10.68 1.94
C LEU A 126 6.42 -10.77 3.31
N ALA A 127 5.63 -11.01 4.36
CA ALA A 127 6.13 -11.38 5.67
C ALA A 127 5.59 -12.75 6.07
N PHE A 128 6.41 -13.57 6.73
CA PHE A 128 5.89 -14.74 7.44
C PHE A 128 5.11 -14.30 8.68
N THR A 129 3.86 -14.74 8.82
CA THR A 129 2.96 -14.36 9.93
C THR A 129 3.11 -15.24 11.16
N GLY A 130 3.82 -16.35 11.05
CA GLY A 130 3.91 -17.39 12.08
C GLY A 130 3.12 -18.67 11.77
N ASP A 131 2.41 -18.75 10.64
CA ASP A 131 1.64 -19.93 10.22
C ASP A 131 1.68 -20.16 8.69
N GLN A 132 1.76 -21.41 8.26
CA GLN A 132 1.97 -21.82 6.86
C GLN A 132 0.69 -21.73 6.02
N ILE A 133 -0.49 -21.99 6.58
CA ILE A 133 -1.76 -21.88 5.88
C ILE A 133 -2.00 -20.43 5.41
N SER A 134 -1.94 -19.44 6.31
CA SER A 134 -2.17 -18.03 5.94
C SER A 134 -1.04 -17.51 5.05
N PHE A 135 0.21 -17.90 5.32
CA PHE A 135 1.35 -17.51 4.49
C PHE A 135 1.25 -18.03 3.05
N ARG A 136 0.84 -19.30 2.85
CA ARG A 136 0.57 -19.86 1.52
C ARG A 136 -0.56 -19.11 0.81
N ARG A 137 -1.65 -18.77 1.50
CA ARG A 137 -2.76 -17.98 0.93
C ARG A 137 -2.31 -16.59 0.52
N GLN A 138 -1.52 -15.89 1.34
CA GLN A 138 -0.93 -14.58 1.02
C GLN A 138 -0.01 -14.64 -0.21
N ILE A 139 0.84 -15.66 -0.31
CA ILE A 139 1.69 -15.90 -1.50
C ILE A 139 0.83 -16.01 -2.76
N VAL A 140 -0.23 -16.83 -2.74
CA VAL A 140 -1.11 -17.01 -3.89
C VAL A 140 -1.89 -15.72 -4.21
N HIS A 141 -2.36 -15.00 -3.20
CA HIS A 141 -3.06 -13.73 -3.35
C HIS A 141 -2.22 -12.72 -4.13
N ASP A 142 -1.04 -12.35 -3.61
CA ASP A 142 -0.29 -11.23 -4.19
C ASP A 142 0.39 -11.61 -5.51
N ILE A 143 0.72 -12.89 -5.75
CA ILE A 143 1.11 -13.39 -7.07
C ILE A 143 -0.05 -13.26 -8.06
N SER A 144 -1.27 -13.64 -7.67
CA SER A 144 -2.46 -13.53 -8.53
C SER A 144 -2.80 -12.08 -8.84
N MET A 145 -2.71 -11.19 -7.85
CA MET A 145 -2.88 -9.74 -8.02
C MET A 145 -1.86 -9.16 -9.02
N LEU A 146 -0.60 -9.60 -8.94
CA LEU A 146 0.45 -9.21 -9.90
C LEU A 146 0.15 -9.74 -11.31
N PHE A 147 -0.25 -11.00 -11.45
CA PHE A 147 -0.52 -11.58 -12.78
C PHE A 147 -1.74 -10.92 -13.44
N VAL A 148 -2.76 -10.56 -12.66
CA VAL A 148 -3.94 -9.80 -13.13
C VAL A 148 -3.55 -8.37 -13.52
N TYR A 149 -2.68 -7.71 -12.74
CA TYR A 149 -2.16 -6.39 -13.08
C TYR A 149 -1.33 -6.42 -14.37
N ASP A 150 -0.38 -7.35 -14.51
CA ASP A 150 0.45 -7.56 -15.71
C ASP A 150 -0.42 -7.86 -16.95
N MET A 151 -1.44 -8.72 -16.79
CA MET A 151 -2.42 -9.03 -17.83
C MET A 151 -3.18 -7.80 -18.34
N LEU A 152 -3.60 -6.89 -17.45
CA LEU A 152 -4.49 -5.78 -17.75
C LEU A 152 -3.77 -4.46 -18.10
N TYR A 153 -2.63 -4.19 -17.46
CA TYR A 153 -1.88 -2.94 -17.58
C TYR A 153 -0.52 -3.09 -18.30
N GLY A 154 0.01 -4.31 -18.39
CA GLY A 154 1.29 -4.63 -19.03
C GLY A 154 2.48 -4.71 -18.07
N GLY A 155 3.47 -5.53 -18.45
CA GLY A 155 4.60 -5.93 -17.61
C GLY A 155 5.76 -4.96 -17.50
N SER A 156 5.55 -3.67 -17.79
CA SER A 156 6.54 -2.61 -17.57
C SER A 156 5.89 -1.31 -17.09
N LEU A 157 6.64 -0.51 -16.34
CA LEU A 157 6.19 0.81 -15.85
C LEU A 157 5.71 1.73 -17.00
N LYS A 158 6.32 1.64 -18.18
CA LYS A 158 5.89 2.41 -19.37
C LYS A 158 4.50 1.98 -19.82
N ASP A 159 4.29 0.68 -19.97
CA ASP A 159 3.03 0.13 -20.46
C ASP A 159 1.92 0.35 -19.42
N ALA A 160 2.23 0.21 -18.13
CA ALA A 160 1.33 0.52 -17.03
C ALA A 160 0.91 1.99 -16.98
N LEU A 161 1.83 2.93 -17.22
CA LEU A 161 1.51 4.37 -17.33
C LEU A 161 0.67 4.68 -18.57
N GLN A 162 0.92 4.03 -19.70
CA GLN A 162 0.10 4.20 -20.91
C GLN A 162 -1.29 3.59 -20.76
N SER A 163 -1.40 2.42 -20.11
CA SER A 163 -2.66 1.71 -19.88
C SER A 163 -3.51 2.39 -18.80
N SER A 164 -2.93 2.87 -17.69
CA SER A 164 -3.67 3.54 -16.60
C SER A 164 -4.27 4.90 -16.99
N LEU A 165 -3.76 5.54 -18.04
CA LEU A 165 -4.42 6.70 -18.66
C LEU A 165 -5.79 6.35 -19.29
N LEU A 166 -5.96 5.08 -19.72
CA LEU A 166 -7.03 4.61 -20.61
C LEU A 166 -7.95 3.54 -19.99
N LEU A 167 -7.48 2.82 -18.96
CA LEU A 167 -8.18 1.72 -18.27
C LEU A 167 -8.36 2.06 -16.79
N THR A 168 -9.59 2.41 -16.39
CA THR A 168 -9.99 2.55 -15.00
C THR A 168 -10.91 1.41 -14.60
N LEU A 169 -10.48 0.62 -13.63
CA LEU A 169 -11.24 -0.50 -13.06
C LEU A 169 -11.64 -0.18 -11.61
N PRO A 170 -12.74 -0.75 -11.10
CA PRO A 170 -13.19 -0.50 -9.74
C PRO A 170 -12.42 -1.36 -8.73
N ASP A 171 -12.28 -0.89 -7.50
CA ASP A 171 -11.54 -1.54 -6.39
C ASP A 171 -11.91 -3.02 -6.14
N TRP A 172 -13.09 -3.48 -6.53
CA TRP A 172 -13.50 -4.88 -6.35
C TRP A 172 -12.86 -5.83 -7.37
N PHE A 173 -12.48 -5.33 -8.56
CA PHE A 173 -12.25 -6.19 -9.72
C PHE A 173 -10.97 -7.02 -9.61
N MET A 174 -9.81 -6.38 -9.46
CA MET A 174 -8.50 -7.07 -9.36
C MET A 174 -8.24 -7.71 -7.99
N PRO A 175 -8.49 -7.03 -6.84
CA PRO A 175 -8.32 -7.66 -5.53
C PRO A 175 -9.31 -8.81 -5.30
N GLY A 176 -10.56 -8.66 -5.75
CA GLY A 176 -11.57 -9.72 -5.61
C GLY A 176 -11.24 -11.00 -6.37
N ILE A 177 -10.61 -10.91 -7.56
CA ILE A 177 -10.14 -12.12 -8.26
C ILE A 177 -8.88 -12.69 -7.59
N ALA A 178 -7.95 -11.85 -7.11
CA ALA A 178 -6.77 -12.32 -6.39
C ALA A 178 -7.15 -13.12 -5.12
N SER A 179 -8.11 -12.61 -4.34
CA SER A 179 -8.71 -13.29 -3.20
C SER A 179 -9.46 -14.56 -3.61
N TYR A 180 -10.23 -14.54 -4.71
CA TYR A 180 -10.85 -15.76 -5.24
C TYR A 180 -9.84 -16.86 -5.62
N ILE A 181 -8.71 -16.49 -6.23
CA ILE A 181 -7.68 -17.45 -6.66
C ILE A 181 -6.90 -18.02 -5.45
N ALA A 182 -6.76 -17.24 -4.37
CA ALA A 182 -6.16 -17.66 -3.11
C ALA A 182 -7.07 -18.59 -2.28
N ASP A 183 -8.28 -18.11 -1.96
CA ASP A 183 -9.14 -18.70 -0.93
C ASP A 183 -10.32 -19.54 -1.49
N GLY A 184 -10.62 -19.43 -2.79
CA GLY A 184 -11.72 -20.16 -3.42
C GLY A 184 -13.08 -19.81 -2.82
N TYR A 185 -13.84 -20.81 -2.36
CA TYR A 185 -15.08 -20.60 -1.59
C TYR A 185 -14.82 -20.81 -0.10
N SER A 186 -14.15 -19.83 0.52
CA SER A 186 -13.79 -19.86 1.93
C SER A 186 -14.98 -19.69 2.88
N LEU A 187 -14.78 -20.08 4.13
CA LEU A 187 -15.71 -19.82 5.24
C LEU A 187 -15.90 -18.32 5.45
N ASP A 188 -14.80 -17.56 5.50
CA ASP A 188 -14.81 -16.12 5.79
C ASP A 188 -15.60 -15.31 4.74
N LEU A 189 -15.58 -15.76 3.47
CA LEU A 189 -16.42 -15.21 2.42
C LEU A 189 -17.91 -15.53 2.64
N ASP A 190 -18.24 -16.79 2.96
CA ASP A 190 -19.61 -17.23 3.18
C ASP A 190 -20.23 -16.50 4.38
N ASP A 191 -19.52 -16.44 5.50
CA ASP A 191 -19.92 -15.72 6.71
C ASP A 191 -20.17 -14.23 6.45
N TYR A 192 -19.23 -13.57 5.76
CA TYR A 192 -19.37 -12.17 5.38
C TYR A 192 -20.58 -11.95 4.47
N MET A 193 -20.74 -12.78 3.43
CA MET A 193 -21.84 -12.62 2.49
C MET A 193 -23.20 -12.93 3.11
N ARG A 194 -23.30 -13.93 4.00
CA ARG A 194 -24.56 -14.26 4.69
C ARG A 194 -25.00 -13.13 5.62
N ASP A 195 -24.08 -12.53 6.38
CA ASP A 195 -24.36 -11.38 7.22
C ASP A 195 -24.78 -10.15 6.39
N VAL A 196 -23.95 -9.68 5.45
CA VAL A 196 -24.24 -8.42 4.73
C VAL A 196 -25.42 -8.51 3.76
N SER A 197 -25.78 -9.70 3.28
CA SER A 197 -26.91 -9.88 2.34
C SER A 197 -28.30 -9.85 3.01
N ILE A 198 -28.35 -9.83 4.34
CA ILE A 198 -29.58 -9.59 5.13
C ILE A 198 -29.48 -8.25 5.87
N THR A 199 -28.33 -7.95 6.50
CA THR A 199 -28.21 -6.79 7.40
C THR A 199 -27.99 -5.45 6.69
N LYS A 200 -27.52 -5.44 5.45
CA LYS A 200 -27.13 -4.22 4.72
C LYS A 200 -27.74 -4.15 3.33
N SER A 201 -28.10 -2.94 2.91
CA SER A 201 -28.39 -2.66 1.50
C SER A 201 -27.09 -2.69 0.70
N VAL A 202 -26.81 -3.84 0.08
CA VAL A 202 -25.62 -4.07 -0.75
C VAL A 202 -25.50 -2.98 -1.82
N LYS A 203 -24.52 -2.09 -1.65
CA LYS A 203 -24.20 -0.99 -2.58
C LYS A 203 -23.82 -1.57 -3.94
N LYS A 204 -23.91 -0.77 -5.01
CA LYS A 204 -23.32 -1.17 -6.31
C LYS A 204 -21.82 -1.40 -6.11
N PRO A 205 -21.21 -2.50 -6.61
CA PRO A 205 -19.80 -2.82 -6.35
C PRO A 205 -18.80 -1.72 -6.75
N SER A 206 -19.11 -0.91 -7.78
CA SER A 206 -18.31 0.27 -8.18
C SER A 206 -18.32 1.44 -7.20
N LEU A 207 -19.03 1.32 -6.06
CA LEU A 207 -19.11 2.33 -4.99
C LEU A 207 -18.31 1.92 -3.73
N LEU A 208 -17.66 0.76 -3.79
CA LEU A 208 -16.90 0.17 -2.70
C LEU A 208 -15.42 0.51 -2.87
N SER A 209 -14.70 0.53 -1.76
CA SER A 209 -13.24 0.72 -1.75
C SER A 209 -12.58 -0.19 -0.72
N GLY A 210 -11.32 -0.58 -0.96
CA GLY A 210 -10.57 -1.43 -0.02
C GLY A 210 -11.24 -2.78 0.26
N ILE A 211 -11.21 -3.25 1.51
CA ILE A 211 -11.64 -4.61 1.88
C ILE A 211 -13.15 -4.87 1.69
N GLU A 212 -14.02 -3.85 1.78
CA GLU A 212 -15.44 -4.01 1.42
C GLU A 212 -15.58 -4.33 -0.09
N ALA A 213 -14.73 -3.72 -0.93
CA ALA A 213 -14.69 -4.01 -2.36
C ALA A 213 -14.07 -5.38 -2.66
N GLU A 214 -12.96 -5.72 -2.00
CA GLU A 214 -12.24 -6.98 -2.18
C GLU A 214 -13.14 -8.19 -1.87
N ARG A 215 -13.81 -8.22 -0.71
CA ARG A 215 -14.72 -9.32 -0.32
C ARG A 215 -15.96 -9.41 -1.21
N ILE A 216 -16.54 -8.27 -1.59
CA ILE A 216 -17.67 -8.27 -2.54
C ILE A 216 -17.22 -8.75 -3.93
N GLY A 217 -16.03 -8.36 -4.40
CA GLY A 217 -15.45 -8.84 -5.65
C GLY A 217 -15.17 -10.34 -5.63
N HIS A 218 -14.61 -10.85 -4.54
CA HIS A 218 -14.42 -12.28 -4.27
C HIS A 218 -15.73 -13.06 -4.38
N SER A 219 -16.82 -12.51 -3.81
CA SER A 219 -18.16 -13.11 -3.95
C SER A 219 -18.68 -13.12 -5.39
N ILE A 220 -18.38 -12.09 -6.18
CA ILE A 220 -18.80 -11.96 -7.58
C ILE A 220 -18.03 -12.97 -8.45
N TRP A 221 -16.72 -13.12 -8.26
CA TRP A 221 -15.91 -14.10 -8.97
C TRP A 221 -16.25 -15.54 -8.57
N ASN A 222 -16.50 -15.81 -7.28
CA ASN A 222 -17.04 -17.10 -6.85
C ASN A 222 -18.38 -17.38 -7.54
N TYR A 223 -19.33 -16.44 -7.52
CA TYR A 223 -20.63 -16.59 -8.16
C TYR A 223 -20.54 -16.84 -9.67
N ILE A 224 -19.63 -16.16 -10.38
CA ILE A 224 -19.34 -16.43 -11.79
C ILE A 224 -18.95 -17.90 -11.99
N VAL A 225 -18.03 -18.43 -11.17
CA VAL A 225 -17.60 -19.83 -11.31
C VAL A 225 -18.68 -20.83 -10.88
N GLN A 226 -19.44 -20.56 -9.80
CA GLN A 226 -20.50 -21.47 -9.33
C GLN A 226 -21.69 -21.57 -10.30
N LYS A 227 -22.07 -20.47 -10.97
CA LYS A 227 -23.24 -20.42 -11.88
C LYS A 227 -22.91 -20.55 -13.37
N TYR A 228 -21.76 -20.04 -13.80
CA TYR A 228 -21.36 -19.96 -15.22
C TYR A 228 -20.08 -20.73 -15.54
N GLY A 229 -19.40 -21.34 -14.56
CA GLY A 229 -18.21 -22.16 -14.77
C GLY A 229 -16.89 -21.38 -14.82
N ARG A 230 -15.79 -22.13 -14.69
CA ARG A 230 -14.42 -21.61 -14.49
C ARG A 230 -13.90 -20.77 -15.67
N ASP A 231 -14.18 -21.20 -16.90
CA ASP A 231 -13.56 -20.64 -18.11
C ASP A 231 -14.03 -19.22 -18.42
N ASN A 232 -15.18 -18.80 -17.86
CA ASN A 232 -15.67 -17.43 -17.98
C ASN A 232 -14.79 -16.40 -17.24
N VAL A 233 -13.92 -16.84 -16.32
CA VAL A 233 -12.97 -15.94 -15.65
C VAL A 233 -11.95 -15.35 -16.63
N SER A 234 -11.24 -16.20 -17.38
CA SER A 234 -10.25 -15.76 -18.36
C SER A 234 -10.89 -14.99 -19.53
N ASN A 235 -12.10 -15.37 -19.95
CA ASN A 235 -12.87 -14.66 -20.98
C ASN A 235 -13.20 -13.22 -20.55
N ILE A 236 -13.76 -13.02 -19.34
CA ILE A 236 -14.09 -11.68 -18.83
C ILE A 236 -12.84 -10.80 -18.71
N LEU A 237 -11.72 -11.35 -18.22
CA LEU A 237 -10.46 -10.59 -18.10
C LEU A 237 -9.91 -10.16 -19.47
N ASN A 238 -9.82 -11.08 -20.43
CA ASN A 238 -9.33 -10.78 -21.78
C ASN A 238 -10.22 -9.74 -22.48
N LEU A 239 -11.54 -9.87 -22.36
CA LEU A 239 -12.48 -8.90 -22.94
C LEU A 239 -12.40 -7.55 -22.23
N THR A 240 -12.17 -7.53 -20.90
CA THR A 240 -11.95 -6.30 -20.12
C THR A 240 -10.71 -5.55 -20.58
N ARG A 241 -9.62 -6.25 -20.94
CA ARG A 241 -8.42 -5.62 -21.50
C ARG A 241 -8.68 -4.95 -22.86
N ILE A 242 -9.57 -5.53 -23.67
CA ILE A 242 -9.90 -5.05 -25.02
C ILE A 242 -10.89 -3.87 -24.95
N ILE A 243 -12.04 -4.07 -24.31
CA ILE A 243 -13.14 -3.08 -24.23
C ILE A 243 -12.83 -1.95 -23.24
N ARG A 244 -11.93 -2.20 -22.27
CA ARG A 244 -11.58 -1.28 -21.16
C ARG A 244 -12.77 -0.88 -20.28
N ASN A 245 -13.73 -1.79 -20.13
CA ASN A 245 -14.89 -1.64 -19.26
C ASN A 245 -15.29 -3.01 -18.70
N GLU A 246 -15.37 -3.14 -17.36
CA GLU A 246 -15.66 -4.39 -16.68
C GLU A 246 -17.12 -4.85 -16.87
N GLN A 247 -18.06 -3.90 -16.90
CA GLN A 247 -19.50 -4.16 -16.89
C GLN A 247 -19.97 -4.70 -18.24
N ASN A 248 -19.52 -4.06 -19.32
CA ASN A 248 -19.73 -4.51 -20.68
C ASN A 248 -19.13 -5.91 -20.86
N SER A 249 -17.87 -6.11 -20.43
CA SER A 249 -17.16 -7.39 -20.59
C SER A 249 -17.85 -8.56 -19.87
N ILE A 250 -18.36 -8.34 -18.65
CA ILE A 250 -19.21 -9.31 -17.94
C ILE A 250 -20.49 -9.60 -18.74
N SER A 251 -21.20 -8.56 -19.20
CA SER A 251 -22.47 -8.76 -19.91
C SER A 251 -22.34 -9.44 -21.28
N SER A 252 -21.28 -9.12 -22.04
CA SER A 252 -20.98 -9.74 -23.33
C SER A 252 -20.47 -11.16 -23.19
N THR A 253 -19.72 -11.48 -22.14
CA THR A 253 -19.23 -12.85 -21.91
C THR A 253 -20.34 -13.78 -21.40
N LEU A 254 -21.18 -13.29 -20.46
CA LEU A 254 -22.22 -14.12 -19.82
C LEU A 254 -23.58 -14.09 -20.54
N GLY A 255 -23.74 -13.27 -21.59
CA GLY A 255 -25.01 -13.11 -22.32
C GLY A 255 -26.15 -12.47 -21.52
N VAL A 256 -25.84 -11.84 -20.38
CA VAL A 256 -26.84 -11.30 -19.42
C VAL A 256 -26.53 -9.82 -19.14
N PRO A 257 -27.52 -8.90 -19.24
CA PRO A 257 -27.32 -7.50 -18.89
C PRO A 257 -26.76 -7.32 -17.48
N TYR A 258 -25.73 -6.49 -17.31
CA TYR A 258 -25.00 -6.34 -16.04
C TYR A 258 -25.90 -5.96 -14.85
N SER A 259 -26.97 -5.20 -15.08
CA SER A 259 -28.00 -4.86 -14.09
C SER A 259 -28.83 -6.06 -13.61
N ARG A 260 -29.01 -7.09 -14.46
CA ARG A 260 -29.62 -8.37 -14.09
C ARG A 260 -28.60 -9.28 -13.41
N PHE A 261 -27.39 -9.38 -13.94
CA PHE A 261 -26.29 -10.12 -13.29
C PHE A 261 -26.08 -9.69 -11.81
N LEU A 262 -26.02 -8.38 -11.55
CA LEU A 262 -25.92 -7.82 -10.17
C LEU A 262 -27.19 -7.98 -9.30
N ARG A 263 -28.30 -8.47 -9.87
CA ARG A 263 -29.49 -8.88 -9.13
C ARG A 263 -29.41 -10.38 -8.84
N ASP A 264 -29.28 -11.21 -9.88
CA ASP A 264 -29.16 -12.66 -9.75
C ASP A 264 -28.01 -13.10 -8.79
N TRP A 265 -26.90 -12.34 -8.73
CA TRP A 265 -25.79 -12.53 -7.76
C TRP A 265 -26.20 -12.28 -6.31
N ARG A 266 -27.01 -11.24 -6.10
CA ARG A 266 -27.46 -10.80 -4.78
C ARG A 266 -28.53 -11.74 -4.25
N ASP A 267 -29.50 -12.09 -5.11
CA ASP A 267 -30.58 -13.01 -4.81
C ASP A 267 -30.04 -14.41 -4.43
N TYR A 268 -28.94 -14.85 -5.05
CA TYR A 268 -28.22 -16.08 -4.69
C TYR A 268 -27.70 -16.04 -3.23
N TYR A 269 -26.96 -15.00 -2.84
CA TYR A 269 -26.42 -14.90 -1.49
C TYR A 269 -27.50 -14.59 -0.43
N THR A 270 -28.50 -13.76 -0.74
CA THR A 270 -29.66 -13.54 0.15
C THR A 270 -30.48 -14.82 0.34
N GLY A 271 -30.68 -15.62 -0.71
CA GLY A 271 -31.37 -16.92 -0.61
C GLY A 271 -30.65 -17.91 0.32
N MET A 272 -29.32 -18.02 0.18
CA MET A 272 -28.48 -18.80 1.08
C MET A 272 -28.53 -18.32 2.53
N ALA A 273 -28.47 -17.01 2.74
CA ALA A 273 -28.52 -16.40 4.07
C ALA A 273 -29.86 -16.69 4.77
N ASN A 274 -30.98 -16.51 4.05
CA ASN A 274 -32.32 -16.73 4.59
C ASN A 274 -32.53 -18.18 5.08
N ALA A 275 -32.05 -19.17 4.34
CA ALA A 275 -32.12 -20.58 4.74
C ALA A 275 -31.36 -20.87 6.04
N VAL A 276 -30.22 -20.19 6.26
CA VAL A 276 -29.47 -20.25 7.52
C VAL A 276 -30.26 -19.57 8.64
N THR A 277 -30.75 -18.34 8.45
CA THR A 277 -31.49 -17.59 9.48
C THR A 277 -32.79 -18.28 9.93
N GLN A 278 -33.40 -19.11 9.09
CA GLN A 278 -34.55 -19.94 9.46
C GLN A 278 -34.17 -21.19 10.29
N SER A 279 -32.94 -21.69 10.15
CA SER A 279 -32.51 -22.99 10.69
C SER A 279 -31.58 -22.88 11.91
N TYR A 280 -30.79 -21.82 11.97
CA TYR A 280 -29.83 -21.51 13.04
C TYR A 280 -30.43 -20.48 14.00
N ARG A 281 -30.03 -20.50 15.27
CA ARG A 281 -30.60 -19.68 16.34
C ARG A 281 -29.53 -18.81 17.00
N SER A 282 -29.61 -17.50 16.82
CA SER A 282 -28.83 -16.55 17.63
C SER A 282 -29.21 -16.72 19.10
N GLY A 283 -28.21 -16.83 19.99
CA GLY A 283 -28.44 -16.90 21.43
C GLY A 283 -28.62 -15.51 22.07
N SER A 284 -29.15 -15.48 23.30
CA SER A 284 -29.16 -14.29 24.14
C SER A 284 -27.83 -14.10 24.85
N ASP A 285 -27.20 -12.94 24.67
CA ASP A 285 -26.02 -12.51 25.42
C ASP A 285 -26.40 -11.55 26.55
N ASP A 286 -25.72 -11.62 27.69
CA ASP A 286 -25.93 -10.73 28.84
C ASP A 286 -25.60 -9.26 28.45
N PHE A 287 -24.59 -9.11 27.59
CA PHE A 287 -24.33 -7.91 26.79
C PHE A 287 -23.41 -8.22 25.60
N GLN A 288 -23.41 -7.31 24.63
CA GLN A 288 -22.47 -7.30 23.51
C GLN A 288 -21.64 -6.01 23.51
N ILE A 289 -20.37 -6.08 23.10
CA ILE A 289 -19.51 -4.94 22.80
C ILE A 289 -19.25 -4.90 21.30
N LYS A 290 -19.72 -3.85 20.64
CA LYS A 290 -19.30 -3.51 19.28
C LYS A 290 -17.83 -3.08 19.29
N LEU A 291 -17.01 -3.67 18.42
CA LEU A 291 -15.69 -3.15 18.10
C LEU A 291 -15.83 -2.16 16.93
N ASN A 292 -15.53 -0.89 17.18
CA ASN A 292 -15.61 0.17 16.16
C ASN A 292 -14.49 0.00 15.12
N ALA A 293 -14.76 -0.79 14.08
CA ALA A 293 -14.03 -0.67 12.82
C ALA A 293 -14.29 0.72 12.21
N SER A 294 -13.22 1.35 11.71
CA SER A 294 -13.34 2.51 10.83
C SER A 294 -13.41 2.03 9.37
N ASP A 295 -13.29 2.92 8.39
CA ASP A 295 -13.18 2.54 6.96
C ASP A 295 -11.91 1.70 6.63
N GLU A 296 -11.03 1.45 7.62
CA GLU A 296 -9.81 0.66 7.53
C GLU A 296 -9.86 -0.52 8.53
N GLU A 297 -9.34 -1.71 8.17
CA GLU A 297 -9.51 -2.96 8.94
C GLU A 297 -8.79 -2.92 10.30
N MET A 298 -9.58 -3.02 11.38
CA MET A 298 -9.10 -3.32 12.72
C MET A 298 -9.30 -4.81 12.98
N THR A 299 -8.23 -5.53 13.34
CA THR A 299 -8.30 -6.94 13.69
C THR A 299 -8.48 -7.12 15.20
N LEU A 300 -9.23 -8.17 15.57
CA LEU A 300 -9.30 -8.70 16.93
C LEU A 300 -8.32 -9.87 17.00
N ASN A 301 -7.21 -9.70 17.72
CA ASN A 301 -6.09 -10.64 17.70
C ASN A 301 -6.20 -11.70 18.80
N SER A 302 -6.82 -11.35 19.93
CA SER A 302 -6.94 -12.24 21.08
C SER A 302 -8.12 -11.82 21.98
N LEU A 303 -8.75 -12.80 22.61
CA LEU A 303 -9.93 -12.67 23.48
C LEU A 303 -9.87 -13.79 24.53
N LYS A 304 -9.84 -13.44 25.83
CA LYS A 304 -9.75 -14.41 26.95
C LYS A 304 -10.55 -13.95 28.18
N LEU A 305 -11.19 -14.87 28.89
CA LEU A 305 -12.03 -14.68 30.08
C LEU A 305 -11.26 -14.99 31.38
N SER A 306 -11.49 -14.24 32.45
CA SER A 306 -10.83 -14.48 33.73
C SER A 306 -11.34 -15.77 34.43
N PRO A 307 -10.51 -16.45 35.25
CA PRO A 307 -10.93 -17.66 35.97
C PRO A 307 -12.16 -17.48 36.88
N ASP A 308 -12.41 -16.26 37.35
CA ASP A 308 -13.57 -15.90 38.19
C ASP A 308 -14.77 -15.31 37.42
N LYS A 309 -14.67 -15.22 36.08
CA LYS A 309 -15.59 -14.55 35.14
C LYS A 309 -15.98 -13.10 35.47
N GLN A 310 -15.25 -12.39 36.34
CA GLN A 310 -15.45 -10.95 36.61
C GLN A 310 -14.87 -10.04 35.52
N TYR A 311 -13.96 -10.56 34.70
CA TYR A 311 -13.26 -9.79 33.67
C TYR A 311 -13.11 -10.58 32.37
N PHE A 312 -13.07 -9.90 31.23
CA PHE A 312 -12.45 -10.44 30.02
C PHE A 312 -11.49 -9.43 29.41
N ALA A 313 -10.44 -9.95 28.79
CA ALA A 313 -9.40 -9.19 28.11
C ALA A 313 -9.49 -9.42 26.60
N TYR A 314 -9.22 -8.39 25.82
CA TYR A 314 -9.01 -8.52 24.38
C TYR A 314 -7.93 -7.59 23.85
N ALA A 315 -7.33 -7.98 22.73
CA ALA A 315 -6.32 -7.24 22.00
C ALA A 315 -6.84 -6.88 20.60
N THR A 316 -6.83 -5.58 20.25
CA THR A 316 -7.06 -5.12 18.88
C THR A 316 -5.80 -4.53 18.27
N TYR A 317 -5.69 -4.68 16.94
CA TYR A 317 -4.60 -4.14 16.12
C TYR A 317 -5.17 -3.35 14.93
N PHE A 318 -4.56 -2.22 14.60
CA PHE A 318 -5.03 -1.28 13.57
C PHE A 318 -3.89 -0.40 13.06
N ASP A 319 -3.58 -0.47 11.75
CA ASP A 319 -2.54 0.34 11.08
C ASP A 319 -1.23 0.43 11.89
N GLY A 320 -0.73 -0.73 12.35
CA GLY A 320 0.51 -0.85 13.13
C GLY A 320 0.44 -0.47 14.61
N LYS A 321 -0.70 0.05 15.09
CA LYS A 321 -0.96 0.33 16.51
C LYS A 321 -1.77 -0.80 17.12
N TYR A 322 -1.60 -1.02 18.42
CA TYR A 322 -2.38 -2.00 19.17
C TYR A 322 -2.91 -1.46 20.48
N LYS A 323 -3.97 -2.10 20.98
CA LYS A 323 -4.63 -1.77 22.24
C LYS A 323 -5.07 -3.06 22.94
N VAL A 324 -4.74 -3.20 24.22
CA VAL A 324 -5.15 -4.32 25.07
C VAL A 324 -6.05 -3.77 26.17
N GLU A 325 -7.26 -4.29 26.24
CA GLU A 325 -8.36 -3.73 27.03
C GLU A 325 -9.04 -4.81 27.85
N VAL A 326 -9.31 -4.51 29.12
CA VAL A 326 -10.04 -5.36 30.06
C VAL A 326 -11.40 -4.75 30.34
N VAL A 327 -12.43 -5.58 30.33
CA VAL A 327 -13.82 -5.22 30.64
C VAL A 327 -14.25 -5.98 31.87
N ASN A 328 -14.76 -5.28 32.89
CA ASN A 328 -15.45 -5.92 34.00
C ASN A 328 -16.86 -6.35 33.55
N THR A 329 -17.23 -7.60 33.79
CA THR A 329 -18.48 -8.20 33.29
C THR A 329 -19.72 -7.65 34.01
N THR A 330 -19.60 -7.39 35.31
CA THR A 330 -20.69 -6.90 36.16
C THR A 330 -21.09 -5.46 35.85
N ASN A 331 -20.14 -4.52 35.82
CA ASN A 331 -20.41 -3.08 35.63
C ASN A 331 -20.10 -2.56 34.21
N ARG A 332 -19.61 -3.42 33.31
CA ARG A 332 -19.30 -3.13 31.89
C ARG A 332 -18.22 -2.04 31.70
N LYS A 333 -17.51 -1.63 32.75
CA LYS A 333 -16.42 -0.65 32.70
C LYS A 333 -15.24 -1.23 31.90
N LYS A 334 -14.84 -0.48 30.87
CA LYS A 334 -13.75 -0.81 29.96
C LYS A 334 -12.48 -0.04 30.34
N THR A 335 -11.38 -0.75 30.54
CA THR A 335 -10.09 -0.20 31.01
C THR A 335 -8.97 -0.61 30.05
N THR A 336 -8.24 0.36 29.51
CA THR A 336 -7.04 0.08 28.69
C THR A 336 -5.85 -0.27 29.59
N VAL A 337 -5.22 -1.40 29.33
CA VAL A 337 -4.11 -1.96 30.14
C VAL A 337 -2.75 -1.70 29.49
N LEU A 338 -2.68 -1.89 28.17
CA LEU A 338 -1.49 -1.61 27.36
C LEU A 338 -1.91 -1.04 26.00
N GLN A 339 -1.10 -0.15 25.45
CA GLN A 339 -1.24 0.35 24.07
C GLN A 339 0.15 0.65 23.52
N GLY A 340 0.33 0.49 22.21
CA GLY A 340 1.65 0.65 21.58
C GLY A 340 1.61 0.56 20.06
N GLY A 341 2.78 0.34 19.46
CA GLY A 341 2.95 0.32 18.01
C GLY A 341 3.02 1.72 17.38
N TYR A 342 3.17 1.77 16.06
CA TYR A 342 3.34 2.99 15.26
C TYR A 342 2.68 2.81 13.89
N ARG A 343 2.38 3.91 13.20
CA ARG A 343 1.60 3.85 11.95
C ARG A 343 2.36 3.14 10.82
N LEU A 344 1.71 2.31 10.00
CA LEU A 344 2.38 1.65 8.86
C LEU A 344 2.18 2.37 7.54
N ASP A 345 1.17 3.26 7.46
CA ASP A 345 0.95 4.20 6.37
C ASP A 345 0.80 3.48 5.01
N GLY A 346 -0.17 2.56 4.97
CA GLY A 346 -0.50 1.76 3.79
C GLY A 346 0.26 0.43 3.68
N GLN A 347 1.25 0.18 4.55
CA GLN A 347 1.96 -1.09 4.65
C GLN A 347 1.36 -1.99 5.75
N ALA A 348 0.03 -2.12 5.78
CA ALA A 348 -0.67 -2.91 6.78
C ALA A 348 -0.44 -4.40 6.54
N ALA A 349 0.41 -5.02 7.36
CA ALA A 349 0.62 -6.46 7.38
C ALA A 349 -0.19 -7.08 8.53
N ARG A 350 -0.76 -8.26 8.32
CA ARG A 350 -1.42 -9.02 9.39
C ARG A 350 -0.38 -9.56 10.37
N THR A 351 -0.75 -9.61 11.64
CA THR A 351 0.08 -10.13 12.73
C THR A 351 -0.82 -10.63 13.85
N HIS A 352 -0.41 -11.70 14.54
CA HIS A 352 -1.18 -12.30 15.62
C HIS A 352 -0.95 -11.61 16.98
N THR A 353 0.13 -10.82 17.15
CA THR A 353 0.37 -10.08 18.40
C THR A 353 -0.30 -8.69 18.38
N PRO A 354 -0.83 -8.17 19.51
CA PRO A 354 -0.75 -8.72 20.85
C PRO A 354 -1.67 -9.91 21.13
N LEU A 355 -1.21 -10.76 22.05
CA LEU A 355 -1.98 -11.86 22.62
C LEU A 355 -2.22 -11.63 24.12
N VAL A 356 -3.31 -12.19 24.65
CA VAL A 356 -3.62 -12.20 26.09
C VAL A 356 -3.86 -13.63 26.60
N ALA A 357 -3.53 -13.87 27.87
CA ALA A 357 -3.90 -15.07 28.62
C ALA A 357 -4.09 -14.69 30.10
N TRP A 358 -4.95 -15.40 30.83
CA TRP A 358 -5.13 -15.19 32.28
C TRP A 358 -4.42 -16.28 33.08
N GLN A 359 -3.94 -15.92 34.26
CA GLN A 359 -3.49 -16.84 35.30
C GLN A 359 -4.46 -16.77 36.49
N ARG A 360 -4.26 -17.62 37.50
CA ARG A 360 -4.96 -17.50 38.80
C ARG A 360 -4.77 -16.10 39.42
N ASP A 361 -5.67 -15.79 40.34
CA ASP A 361 -5.81 -14.48 41.01
C ASP A 361 -6.01 -13.30 40.03
N ASN A 362 -6.60 -13.60 38.85
CA ASN A 362 -6.85 -12.66 37.75
C ASN A 362 -5.60 -11.89 37.30
N ASN A 363 -4.43 -12.54 37.29
CA ASN A 363 -3.24 -11.94 36.70
C ASN A 363 -3.29 -12.06 35.17
N LEU A 364 -3.22 -10.93 34.47
CA LEU A 364 -3.25 -10.89 33.00
C LEU A 364 -1.84 -10.95 32.43
N ILE A 365 -1.56 -11.98 31.64
CA ILE A 365 -0.41 -12.06 30.74
C ILE A 365 -0.74 -11.35 29.43
N VAL A 366 0.21 -10.57 28.93
CA VAL A 366 0.15 -9.92 27.61
C VAL A 366 1.47 -10.15 26.87
N ILE A 367 1.40 -10.59 25.61
CA ILE A 367 2.56 -10.72 24.72
C ILE A 367 2.43 -9.70 23.57
N THR A 368 3.48 -8.94 23.28
CA THR A 368 3.54 -7.95 22.17
C THR A 368 4.83 -8.09 21.37
N ASP A 369 4.79 -7.75 20.07
CA ASP A 369 6.02 -7.46 19.31
C ASP A 369 6.27 -5.95 19.24
N GLU A 370 7.41 -5.50 19.76
CA GLU A 370 7.82 -4.09 19.80
C GLU A 370 9.22 -3.96 19.17
N LEU A 371 9.33 -3.29 18.02
CA LEU A 371 10.61 -3.07 17.30
C LEU A 371 11.43 -4.37 17.16
N GLY A 372 10.78 -5.43 16.65
CA GLY A 372 11.40 -6.75 16.42
C GLY A 372 11.75 -7.52 17.68
N LYS A 373 11.18 -7.15 18.84
CA LYS A 373 11.35 -7.86 20.11
C LYS A 373 10.00 -8.32 20.64
N THR A 374 9.85 -9.62 20.85
CA THR A 374 8.70 -10.19 21.56
C THR A 374 8.84 -9.92 23.06
N ASN A 375 7.85 -9.26 23.65
CA ASN A 375 7.84 -8.85 25.06
C ASN A 375 6.68 -9.53 25.80
N LEU A 376 6.98 -10.07 26.97
CA LEU A 376 6.03 -10.60 27.94
C LEU A 376 5.80 -9.56 29.06
N TYR A 377 4.53 -9.31 29.37
CA TYR A 377 4.09 -8.45 30.47
C TYR A 377 3.14 -9.21 31.39
N ARG A 378 3.11 -8.86 32.68
CA ARG A 378 2.06 -9.25 33.63
C ARG A 378 1.42 -8.02 34.28
N PHE A 379 0.10 -8.07 34.45
CA PHE A 379 -0.70 -7.02 35.10
C PHE A 379 -1.66 -7.62 36.14
N GLY A 380 -1.85 -6.90 37.25
CA GLY A 380 -2.84 -7.20 38.29
C GLY A 380 -3.54 -5.93 38.81
N ASP A 381 -4.29 -6.03 39.92
CA ASP A 381 -5.09 -4.93 40.54
C ASP A 381 -6.05 -4.24 39.54
N PHE A 382 -6.98 -5.01 38.98
CA PHE A 382 -7.97 -4.51 38.02
C PHE A 382 -9.11 -3.70 38.66
N GLU A 383 -9.32 -3.81 39.98
CA GLU A 383 -10.37 -3.10 40.71
C GLU A 383 -10.06 -1.59 40.80
N LYS A 384 -8.84 -1.24 41.19
CA LYS A 384 -8.41 0.16 41.38
C LYS A 384 -7.85 0.74 40.09
N ARG A 385 -6.73 0.18 39.63
CA ARG A 385 -6.01 0.61 38.43
C ARG A 385 -4.99 -0.46 38.02
N PRO A 386 -5.04 -1.00 36.79
CA PRO A 386 -4.12 -2.05 36.33
C PRO A 386 -2.65 -1.69 36.59
N LYS A 387 -2.01 -2.50 37.43
CA LYS A 387 -0.61 -2.38 37.83
C LYS A 387 0.23 -3.33 36.99
N ARG A 388 1.13 -2.80 36.17
CA ARG A 388 2.16 -3.60 35.48
C ARG A 388 3.16 -4.10 36.52
N GLU A 389 3.27 -5.41 36.67
CA GLU A 389 4.17 -6.03 37.63
C GLU A 389 5.58 -6.22 37.07
N PHE A 390 5.68 -6.74 35.84
CA PHE A 390 6.96 -6.87 35.14
C PHE A 390 6.84 -6.68 33.62
N ARG A 391 8.00 -6.51 32.98
CA ARG A 391 8.26 -6.68 31.55
C ARG A 391 9.47 -7.59 31.41
N ARG A 392 9.43 -8.59 30.52
CA ARG A 392 10.55 -9.47 30.19
C ARG A 392 10.57 -9.68 28.67
N GLN A 393 11.75 -9.61 28.03
CA GLN A 393 11.87 -9.96 26.62
C GLN A 393 11.90 -11.49 26.50
N ILE A 394 11.15 -12.05 25.55
CA ILE A 394 11.33 -13.44 25.10
C ILE A 394 12.42 -13.41 24.02
N THR A 395 13.42 -14.28 24.14
CA THR A 395 14.57 -14.36 23.22
C THR A 395 14.55 -15.68 22.46
N GLY A 396 14.98 -15.68 21.20
CA GLY A 396 15.08 -16.89 20.36
C GLY A 396 13.75 -17.45 19.83
N LEU A 397 12.61 -16.87 20.21
CA LEU A 397 11.29 -17.10 19.64
C LEU A 397 10.72 -15.77 19.13
N THR A 398 9.97 -15.82 18.03
CA THR A 398 9.33 -14.68 17.37
C THR A 398 7.90 -15.04 16.94
N GLN A 399 7.10 -14.06 16.51
CA GLN A 399 5.74 -14.25 15.94
C GLN A 399 4.90 -15.29 16.69
N VAL A 400 4.66 -15.04 17.97
CA VAL A 400 3.79 -15.88 18.79
C VAL A 400 2.37 -15.80 18.21
N VAL A 401 1.83 -16.94 17.78
CA VAL A 401 0.50 -17.05 17.15
C VAL A 401 -0.58 -17.26 18.20
N SER A 402 -0.28 -18.03 19.25
CA SER A 402 -1.20 -18.28 20.36
C SER A 402 -0.43 -18.62 21.65
N VAL A 403 -1.04 -18.31 22.79
CA VAL A 403 -0.49 -18.52 24.14
C VAL A 403 -1.58 -19.01 25.07
N ASP A 404 -1.20 -19.91 25.97
CA ASP A 404 -1.94 -20.22 27.19
C ASP A 404 -0.99 -20.20 28.40
N ALA A 405 -1.55 -20.01 29.58
CA ALA A 405 -0.79 -19.88 30.83
C ALA A 405 -1.14 -21.00 31.80
N SER A 406 -0.13 -21.61 32.42
CA SER A 406 -0.37 -22.72 33.34
C SER A 406 -1.10 -22.24 34.58
N ASP A 407 -2.00 -23.09 35.07
CA ASP A 407 -2.87 -22.82 36.22
C ASP A 407 -2.04 -22.57 37.51
N ASP A 408 -0.83 -23.14 37.62
CA ASP A 408 0.15 -22.84 38.69
C ASP A 408 0.85 -21.46 38.57
N GLY A 409 0.62 -20.72 37.49
CA GLY A 409 1.21 -19.40 37.22
C GLY A 409 2.70 -19.41 36.81
N GLY A 410 3.35 -20.57 36.77
CA GLY A 410 4.80 -20.70 36.59
C GLY A 410 5.28 -20.81 35.14
N SER A 411 4.40 -21.17 34.21
CA SER A 411 4.72 -21.49 32.81
C SER A 411 3.70 -20.92 31.82
N LEU A 412 4.09 -20.86 30.55
CA LEU A 412 3.23 -20.62 29.39
C LEU A 412 3.44 -21.76 28.40
N ILE A 413 2.44 -22.08 27.59
CA ILE A 413 2.61 -22.84 26.35
C ILE A 413 2.39 -21.86 25.18
N LEU A 414 3.35 -21.84 24.25
CA LEU A 414 3.39 -20.90 23.13
C LEU A 414 3.38 -21.69 21.81
N SER A 415 2.54 -21.27 20.87
CA SER A 415 2.75 -21.52 19.43
C SER A 415 3.52 -20.33 18.88
N ALA A 416 4.73 -20.53 18.38
CA ALA A 416 5.63 -19.45 17.99
C ALA A 416 6.54 -19.82 16.81
N ASP A 417 7.02 -18.81 16.08
CA ASP A 417 8.05 -18.97 15.08
C ASP A 417 9.44 -19.17 15.69
N ARG A 418 10.18 -20.12 15.12
CA ARG A 418 11.63 -20.25 15.28
C ARG A 418 12.31 -20.57 13.95
N HIS A 419 13.03 -19.60 13.39
CA HIS A 419 13.75 -19.68 12.10
C HIS A 419 12.86 -19.97 10.86
N GLY A 420 11.56 -19.71 10.91
CA GLY A 420 10.63 -19.94 9.80
C GLY A 420 9.74 -21.18 9.93
N GLN A 421 9.55 -21.67 11.14
CA GLN A 421 8.79 -22.86 11.49
C GLN A 421 7.94 -22.55 12.72
N ASN A 422 6.66 -22.88 12.66
CA ASN A 422 5.76 -22.78 13.81
C ASN A 422 5.91 -24.05 14.64
N ASP A 423 6.28 -23.92 15.91
CA ASP A 423 6.40 -25.05 16.82
C ASP A 423 5.80 -24.70 18.19
N LEU A 424 5.57 -25.73 19.02
CA LEU A 424 5.12 -25.59 20.40
C LEU A 424 6.29 -25.45 21.38
N PHE A 425 6.21 -24.48 22.30
CA PHE A 425 7.23 -24.19 23.30
C PHE A 425 6.64 -23.97 24.70
N ILE A 426 7.05 -24.77 25.69
CA ILE A 426 6.78 -24.47 27.11
C ILE A 426 7.81 -23.42 27.58
N TYR A 427 7.34 -22.21 27.92
CA TYR A 427 8.18 -21.13 28.45
C TYR A 427 8.01 -21.00 29.96
N SER A 428 9.09 -21.16 30.72
CA SER A 428 9.08 -21.05 32.18
C SER A 428 9.26 -19.59 32.61
N ILE A 429 8.21 -18.96 33.13
CA ILE A 429 8.16 -17.52 33.40
C ILE A 429 9.27 -17.09 34.37
N ASN A 430 9.45 -17.84 35.45
CA ASN A 430 10.47 -17.55 36.46
C ASN A 430 11.89 -17.62 35.88
N ARG A 431 12.22 -18.71 35.18
CA ARG A 431 13.56 -18.98 34.60
C ARG A 431 13.86 -18.14 33.35
N GLY A 432 12.85 -17.70 32.60
CA GLY A 432 13.02 -17.00 31.32
C GLY A 432 13.48 -17.90 30.17
N SER A 433 13.36 -19.22 30.33
CA SER A 433 13.82 -20.25 29.39
C SER A 433 12.65 -21.02 28.78
N TYR A 434 12.76 -21.42 27.51
CA TYR A 434 11.79 -22.29 26.85
C TYR A 434 12.30 -23.71 26.61
N GLN A 435 11.37 -24.64 26.42
CA GLN A 435 11.56 -26.01 25.97
C GLN A 435 10.67 -26.25 24.75
N GLN A 436 11.27 -26.64 23.62
CA GLN A 436 10.55 -26.99 22.39
C GLN A 436 9.91 -28.38 22.52
N ILE A 437 8.68 -28.56 22.03
CA ILE A 437 7.96 -29.84 22.00
C ILE A 437 7.96 -30.39 20.57
N THR A 438 7.33 -29.67 19.63
CA THR A 438 7.23 -30.09 18.23
C THR A 438 8.39 -29.52 17.40
N ASN A 439 8.71 -30.16 16.27
CA ASN A 439 9.82 -29.79 15.38
C ASN A 439 9.61 -30.36 13.97
N ASP A 440 8.53 -29.93 13.33
CA ASP A 440 8.19 -30.27 11.95
C ASP A 440 7.50 -29.09 11.24
N LEU A 441 7.19 -29.23 9.95
CA LEU A 441 6.64 -28.13 9.15
C LEU A 441 5.14 -27.88 9.40
N TYR A 442 4.45 -28.73 10.17
CA TYR A 442 3.02 -28.62 10.38
C TYR A 442 2.68 -27.47 11.34
N ASP A 443 1.53 -26.82 11.11
CA ASP A 443 1.09 -25.70 11.94
C ASP A 443 0.54 -26.21 13.26
N ASP A 444 1.16 -25.86 14.40
CA ASP A 444 0.71 -26.28 15.73
C ASP A 444 0.10 -25.10 16.49
N LEU A 445 -1.22 -24.98 16.38
CA LEU A 445 -1.97 -23.78 16.73
C LEU A 445 -2.90 -23.99 17.93
N TYR A 446 -3.13 -22.92 18.67
CA TYR A 446 -4.05 -22.86 19.81
C TYR A 446 -3.78 -23.93 20.89
N PRO A 447 -2.54 -24.05 21.43
CA PRO A 447 -2.26 -24.96 22.52
C PRO A 447 -2.89 -24.47 23.82
N GLN A 448 -3.46 -25.36 24.62
CA GLN A 448 -3.84 -25.13 26.02
C GLN A 448 -3.23 -26.21 26.91
N PHE A 449 -3.04 -25.92 28.20
CA PHE A 449 -2.70 -26.95 29.20
C PHE A 449 -3.93 -27.77 29.59
N VAL A 450 -3.73 -29.09 29.81
CA VAL A 450 -4.78 -29.97 30.35
C VAL A 450 -4.59 -30.11 31.86
N GLY A 451 -5.65 -29.84 32.62
CA GLY A 451 -5.64 -29.93 34.08
C GLY A 451 -4.83 -28.83 34.78
N ARG A 452 -4.49 -29.05 36.06
CA ARG A 452 -3.91 -28.02 36.95
C ARG A 452 -2.39 -27.88 36.89
N THR A 453 -1.70 -28.68 36.08
CA THR A 453 -0.23 -28.76 36.03
C THR A 453 0.26 -28.65 34.59
N ALA A 454 1.38 -27.97 34.37
CA ALA A 454 2.04 -27.87 33.07
C ALA A 454 2.71 -29.20 32.63
N ARG A 455 1.89 -30.25 32.43
CA ARG A 455 2.30 -31.60 32.01
C ARG A 455 1.73 -31.91 30.63
N GLN A 456 0.45 -32.23 30.53
CA GLN A 456 -0.21 -32.52 29.27
C GLN A 456 -0.69 -31.23 28.59
N VAL A 457 -0.62 -31.19 27.25
CA VAL A 457 -1.13 -30.10 26.41
C VAL A 457 -2.05 -30.65 25.32
N VAL A 458 -3.04 -29.84 24.91
CA VAL A 458 -3.92 -30.12 23.76
C VAL A 458 -3.87 -28.95 22.78
N PHE A 459 -3.83 -29.25 21.47
CA PHE A 459 -3.64 -28.24 20.42
C PHE A 459 -4.28 -28.68 19.10
N SER A 460 -4.30 -27.77 18.11
CA SER A 460 -4.84 -27.99 16.75
C SER A 460 -3.69 -28.10 15.76
N SER A 461 -3.67 -29.12 14.88
CA SER A 461 -2.59 -29.28 13.90
C SER A 461 -3.03 -29.87 12.57
N ASN A 462 -2.32 -29.52 11.49
CA ASN A 462 -2.56 -30.04 10.14
C ASN A 462 -1.69 -31.27 9.80
N ARG A 463 -0.95 -31.83 10.78
CA ARG A 463 -0.25 -33.11 10.62
C ARG A 463 -1.21 -34.28 10.46
N LYS A 464 -0.72 -35.34 9.79
CA LYS A 464 -1.51 -36.53 9.45
C LYS A 464 -1.22 -37.72 10.34
N LEU A 465 0.01 -37.82 10.85
CA LEU A 465 0.47 -38.87 11.75
C LEU A 465 0.35 -38.44 13.20
N ASP A 466 0.38 -39.44 14.07
CA ASP A 466 0.34 -39.40 15.54
C ASP A 466 1.74 -39.56 16.16
N THR A 467 2.81 -39.45 15.36
CA THR A 467 4.20 -39.61 15.80
C THR A 467 5.07 -38.47 15.29
N LEU A 468 5.72 -37.74 16.20
CA LEU A 468 6.64 -36.65 15.90
C LEU A 468 7.96 -37.18 15.30
N GLY A 469 8.61 -36.36 14.47
CA GLY A 469 9.94 -36.63 13.93
C GLY A 469 10.04 -37.68 12.82
N VAL A 470 9.01 -38.51 12.62
CA VAL A 470 8.92 -39.49 11.51
C VAL A 470 8.63 -38.80 10.18
N ASP A 471 7.58 -37.97 10.13
CA ASP A 471 7.26 -37.11 9.00
C ASP A 471 7.47 -35.65 9.40
N LYS A 472 8.48 -35.00 8.82
CA LYS A 472 8.78 -33.59 9.06
C LYS A 472 7.90 -32.63 8.24
N GLY A 473 6.96 -33.16 7.46
CA GLY A 473 6.10 -32.39 6.59
C GLY A 473 6.81 -31.85 5.35
N SER A 474 6.02 -31.32 4.42
CA SER A 474 6.49 -30.65 3.21
C SER A 474 5.40 -29.72 2.68
N TYR A 475 5.75 -28.81 1.78
CA TYR A 475 4.80 -27.94 1.07
C TYR A 475 3.65 -28.68 0.34
N ARG A 476 3.73 -30.02 0.18
CA ARG A 476 2.69 -30.89 -0.39
C ARG A 476 1.80 -31.55 0.64
N THR A 477 2.23 -31.66 1.90
CA THR A 477 1.48 -32.34 2.97
C THR A 477 0.74 -31.38 3.89
N ILE A 478 1.20 -30.13 4.01
CA ILE A 478 0.44 -29.02 4.62
C ILE A 478 -0.93 -28.89 3.94
N THR A 479 -1.99 -28.79 4.75
CA THR A 479 -3.36 -28.56 4.28
C THR A 479 -4.12 -27.65 5.22
N ASP A 480 -5.12 -26.95 4.69
CA ASP A 480 -6.09 -26.11 5.38
C ASP A 480 -7.07 -26.89 6.30
N ARG A 481 -6.71 -28.08 6.78
CA ARG A 481 -7.51 -28.89 7.73
C ARG A 481 -6.73 -29.11 9.01
N LEU A 482 -7.34 -28.74 10.13
CA LEU A 482 -6.77 -28.90 11.47
C LEU A 482 -7.55 -29.99 12.23
N SER A 483 -6.82 -30.88 12.90
CA SER A 483 -7.35 -31.88 13.84
C SER A 483 -6.77 -31.63 15.23
N LEU A 484 -7.44 -32.11 16.29
CA LEU A 484 -6.92 -31.98 17.64
C LEU A 484 -5.95 -33.11 17.99
N PHE A 485 -4.89 -32.77 18.73
CA PHE A 485 -3.89 -33.69 19.26
C PHE A 485 -3.57 -33.36 20.72
N SER A 486 -3.22 -34.36 21.53
CA SER A 486 -2.59 -34.17 22.86
C SER A 486 -1.18 -34.75 22.94
N HIS A 487 -0.39 -34.22 23.87
CA HIS A 487 1.02 -34.56 24.11
C HIS A 487 1.39 -34.39 25.59
N GLU A 488 2.24 -35.25 26.16
CA GLU A 488 2.63 -35.24 27.60
C GLU A 488 3.72 -34.20 27.96
N GLY A 489 3.79 -33.09 27.22
CA GLY A 489 4.68 -31.93 27.42
C GLY A 489 6.20 -32.14 27.40
N GLY A 490 6.70 -33.38 27.51
CA GLY A 490 8.14 -33.67 27.61
C GLY A 490 8.83 -33.66 26.25
N ALA A 491 9.91 -32.88 26.09
CA ALA A 491 10.69 -32.74 24.83
C ALA A 491 11.51 -33.99 24.39
N ARG A 492 11.15 -35.17 24.90
CA ARG A 492 11.65 -36.49 24.49
C ARG A 492 10.53 -37.52 24.31
N ASP A 493 9.29 -37.12 24.58
CA ASP A 493 8.14 -37.82 24.03
C ASP A 493 8.06 -37.48 22.54
N PHE A 494 7.67 -38.47 21.75
CA PHE A 494 7.44 -38.34 20.31
C PHE A 494 6.06 -38.90 19.93
N SER A 495 5.28 -39.36 20.91
CA SER A 495 3.91 -39.82 20.71
C SER A 495 2.93 -38.67 20.81
N LEU A 496 1.86 -38.74 20.02
CA LEU A 496 0.70 -37.86 20.09
C LEU A 496 -0.55 -38.72 20.13
N THR A 497 -1.55 -38.33 20.91
CA THR A 497 -2.89 -38.92 20.75
C THR A 497 -3.71 -38.02 19.83
N ARG A 498 -4.14 -38.53 18.68
CA ARG A 498 -5.07 -37.83 17.78
C ARG A 498 -6.49 -37.91 18.35
N LEU A 499 -7.12 -36.77 18.61
CA LEU A 499 -8.42 -36.67 19.28
C LEU A 499 -9.58 -36.44 18.31
N THR A 500 -9.36 -35.87 17.12
CA THR A 500 -10.40 -35.73 16.08
C THR A 500 -9.98 -36.30 14.72
N ASP A 501 -10.97 -36.63 13.89
CA ASP A 501 -10.77 -37.20 12.56
C ASP A 501 -10.12 -36.22 11.56
N SER A 502 -9.92 -36.66 10.32
CA SER A 502 -9.34 -35.86 9.22
C SER A 502 -10.39 -35.18 8.32
N LEU A 503 -11.67 -35.20 8.72
CA LEU A 503 -12.79 -34.60 7.98
C LEU A 503 -13.31 -33.33 8.65
N SER A 504 -13.21 -33.24 9.98
CA SER A 504 -13.40 -32.03 10.78
C SER A 504 -12.31 -30.97 10.55
N HIS A 505 -12.65 -29.72 10.85
CA HIS A 505 -11.71 -28.60 10.95
C HIS A 505 -11.73 -28.11 12.41
N ALA A 506 -11.14 -28.90 13.29
CA ALA A 506 -11.16 -28.68 14.73
C ALA A 506 -10.09 -27.66 15.15
N THR A 507 -10.51 -26.62 15.87
CA THR A 507 -9.67 -25.47 16.22
C THR A 507 -10.00 -24.91 17.60
N GLN A 508 -9.05 -24.18 18.21
CA GLN A 508 -9.22 -23.52 19.51
C GLN A 508 -9.78 -24.49 20.60
N PRO A 509 -9.11 -25.63 20.88
CA PRO A 509 -9.54 -26.51 21.96
C PRO A 509 -9.47 -25.79 23.31
N ILE A 510 -10.36 -26.13 24.23
CA ILE A 510 -10.33 -25.76 25.65
C ILE A 510 -10.69 -27.02 26.47
N PRO A 511 -9.74 -27.62 27.21
CA PRO A 511 -10.00 -28.81 28.01
C PRO A 511 -10.82 -28.48 29.27
N ALA A 512 -11.70 -29.40 29.65
CA ALA A 512 -12.46 -29.37 30.91
C ALA A 512 -11.96 -30.44 31.90
N SER A 513 -11.49 -31.56 31.37
CA SER A 513 -10.78 -32.65 32.05
C SER A 513 -9.80 -33.29 31.04
N GLU A 514 -9.11 -34.34 31.45
CA GLU A 514 -8.35 -35.22 30.55
C GLU A 514 -9.27 -35.96 29.54
N THR A 515 -10.56 -36.09 29.87
CA THR A 515 -11.56 -36.86 29.13
C THR A 515 -12.56 -36.02 28.31
N VAL A 516 -12.66 -34.71 28.59
CA VAL A 516 -13.68 -33.82 28.01
C VAL A 516 -13.04 -32.51 27.58
N LEU A 517 -13.29 -32.10 26.33
CA LEU A 517 -12.84 -30.82 25.80
C LEU A 517 -13.91 -30.16 24.93
N TYR A 518 -13.82 -28.84 24.81
CA TYR A 518 -14.65 -28.03 23.92
C TYR A 518 -13.78 -27.45 22.80
N PHE A 519 -14.33 -27.26 21.60
CA PHE A 519 -13.57 -26.77 20.45
C PHE A 519 -14.48 -26.14 19.39
N LEU A 520 -13.90 -25.36 18.48
CA LEU A 520 -14.60 -24.84 17.30
C LEU A 520 -14.45 -25.80 16.10
N ASN A 521 -15.54 -26.00 15.36
CA ASN A 521 -15.56 -26.79 14.14
C ASN A 521 -16.53 -26.18 13.10
N ASP A 522 -16.24 -26.30 11.80
CA ASP A 522 -17.05 -25.73 10.70
C ASP A 522 -17.77 -26.77 9.82
N VAL A 523 -17.87 -28.04 10.24
CA VAL A 523 -18.49 -29.15 9.48
C VAL A 523 -19.90 -28.82 8.95
N SER A 524 -20.72 -28.08 9.70
CA SER A 524 -22.05 -27.67 9.22
C SER A 524 -22.00 -26.61 8.12
N GLY A 525 -20.86 -25.95 7.94
CA GLY A 525 -20.62 -24.81 7.06
C GLY A 525 -20.48 -23.48 7.81
N ILE A 526 -20.70 -23.46 9.13
CA ILE A 526 -20.64 -22.28 10.02
C ILE A 526 -19.87 -22.66 11.28
N ARG A 527 -18.85 -21.89 11.68
CA ARG A 527 -17.98 -22.26 12.82
C ARG A 527 -18.71 -22.10 14.15
N ASN A 528 -19.00 -23.22 14.80
CA ASN A 528 -19.73 -23.30 16.06
C ASN A 528 -18.95 -24.08 17.13
N LEU A 529 -19.41 -24.03 18.38
CA LEU A 529 -18.81 -24.74 19.52
C LEU A 529 -19.31 -26.19 19.58
N TYR A 530 -18.39 -27.12 19.79
CA TYR A 530 -18.61 -28.55 19.95
C TYR A 530 -17.96 -29.04 21.25
N ARG A 531 -18.49 -30.14 21.80
CA ARG A 531 -17.90 -30.96 22.87
C ARG A 531 -17.35 -32.23 22.23
N LEU A 532 -16.12 -32.61 22.59
CA LEU A 532 -15.56 -33.94 22.38
C LEU A 532 -15.41 -34.64 23.72
N ASP A 533 -15.72 -35.93 23.69
CA ASP A 533 -15.52 -36.91 24.75
C ASP A 533 -14.42 -37.88 24.28
N THR A 534 -13.22 -37.81 24.86
CA THR A 534 -12.03 -38.48 24.28
C THR A 534 -11.99 -39.98 24.54
N GLU A 535 -12.65 -40.47 25.59
CA GLU A 535 -12.77 -41.92 25.87
C GLU A 535 -13.75 -42.60 24.90
N SER A 536 -14.89 -41.97 24.61
CA SER A 536 -15.92 -42.53 23.73
C SER A 536 -15.80 -42.11 22.26
N GLY A 537 -14.93 -41.13 21.96
CA GLY A 537 -14.83 -40.49 20.63
C GLY A 537 -16.06 -39.65 20.24
N SER A 538 -16.98 -39.39 21.18
CA SER A 538 -18.27 -38.77 20.89
C SER A 538 -18.15 -37.26 20.70
N VAL A 539 -18.62 -36.76 19.56
CA VAL A 539 -18.61 -35.33 19.20
C VAL A 539 -20.06 -34.80 19.12
N GLY A 540 -20.39 -33.85 20.00
CA GLY A 540 -21.69 -33.19 20.06
C GLY A 540 -21.59 -31.68 19.78
N GLN A 541 -22.49 -31.13 18.97
CA GLN A 541 -22.56 -29.69 18.70
C GLN A 541 -23.32 -28.98 19.84
N LEU A 542 -22.70 -27.97 20.46
CA LEU A 542 -23.27 -27.21 21.58
C LEU A 542 -24.00 -25.95 21.15
N THR A 543 -23.52 -25.26 20.10
CA THR A 543 -24.12 -24.02 19.59
C THR A 543 -24.53 -24.17 18.13
N ALA A 544 -25.58 -23.43 17.74
CA ALA A 544 -26.00 -23.32 16.35
C ALA A 544 -26.30 -21.84 16.02
N PHE A 545 -25.32 -20.96 16.25
CA PHE A 545 -25.42 -19.55 15.89
C PHE A 545 -25.33 -19.40 14.36
N PRO A 546 -26.11 -18.49 13.74
CA PRO A 546 -26.01 -18.22 12.30
C PRO A 546 -24.73 -17.46 11.94
N GLU A 547 -24.17 -16.68 12.87
CA GLU A 547 -22.86 -16.05 12.76
C GLU A 547 -21.76 -17.03 13.24
N SER A 548 -20.67 -17.19 12.47
CA SER A 548 -19.52 -18.00 12.92
C SER A 548 -18.82 -17.35 14.11
N ILE A 549 -18.41 -18.21 15.05
CA ILE A 549 -17.52 -17.85 16.15
C ILE A 549 -16.10 -17.71 15.59
N GLN A 550 -15.48 -16.54 15.74
CA GLN A 550 -14.14 -16.23 15.23
C GLN A 550 -13.05 -16.60 16.24
N LEU A 551 -13.10 -15.97 17.41
CA LEU A 551 -12.38 -16.33 18.64
C LEU A 551 -13.40 -16.57 19.76
N TYR A 552 -13.11 -17.48 20.67
CA TYR A 552 -13.84 -17.62 21.93
C TYR A 552 -12.92 -17.92 23.12
N ASP A 553 -13.50 -17.80 24.31
CA ASP A 553 -12.99 -18.42 25.51
C ASP A 553 -14.14 -18.92 26.39
N LEU A 554 -13.89 -20.01 27.11
CA LEU A 554 -14.88 -20.69 27.93
C LEU A 554 -14.24 -21.10 29.25
N ASN A 555 -14.98 -20.95 30.35
CA ASN A 555 -14.63 -21.47 31.65
C ASN A 555 -15.49 -22.70 31.97
N PRO A 556 -14.97 -23.94 31.80
CA PRO A 556 -15.76 -25.16 31.98
C PRO A 556 -16.34 -25.34 33.38
N ALA A 557 -15.69 -24.79 34.41
CA ALA A 557 -16.06 -24.98 35.81
C ALA A 557 -17.28 -24.16 36.24
N ASN A 558 -17.61 -23.06 35.54
CA ASN A 558 -18.72 -22.17 35.90
C ASN A 558 -19.59 -21.71 34.71
N GLY A 559 -19.33 -22.26 33.51
CA GLY A 559 -20.06 -21.98 32.28
C GLY A 559 -19.85 -20.59 31.67
N GLY A 560 -19.01 -19.73 32.27
CA GLY A 560 -18.75 -18.39 31.74
C GLY A 560 -18.16 -18.45 30.34
N PHE A 561 -18.75 -17.72 29.39
CA PHE A 561 -18.44 -17.84 27.96
C PHE A 561 -18.33 -16.44 27.34
N VAL A 562 -17.25 -16.19 26.61
CA VAL A 562 -17.06 -14.97 25.82
C VAL A 562 -16.66 -15.35 24.40
N TYR A 563 -17.23 -14.69 23.41
CA TYR A 563 -16.98 -15.03 22.01
C TYR A 563 -17.04 -13.81 21.11
N SER A 564 -16.52 -13.95 19.91
CA SER A 564 -16.57 -12.92 18.87
C SER A 564 -17.19 -13.46 17.59
N SER A 565 -17.99 -12.63 16.93
CA SER A 565 -18.61 -12.93 15.64
C SER A 565 -18.77 -11.69 14.77
N LEU A 566 -18.95 -11.90 13.47
CA LEU A 566 -19.29 -10.85 12.51
C LEU A 566 -20.80 -10.60 12.53
N LYS A 567 -21.21 -9.33 12.65
CA LYS A 567 -22.62 -8.91 12.61
C LYS A 567 -22.72 -7.49 12.06
N ASN A 568 -23.62 -7.25 11.11
CA ASN A 568 -23.74 -5.98 10.39
C ASN A 568 -22.41 -5.54 9.72
N GLY A 569 -21.56 -6.47 9.30
CA GLY A 569 -20.23 -6.25 8.73
C GLY A 569 -19.19 -5.72 9.72
N GLU A 570 -19.44 -5.83 11.03
CA GLU A 570 -18.57 -5.37 12.12
C GLU A 570 -18.33 -6.51 13.12
N VAL A 571 -17.22 -6.47 13.87
CA VAL A 571 -16.94 -7.50 14.89
C VAL A 571 -17.60 -7.12 16.21
N TYR A 572 -18.38 -8.04 16.77
CA TYR A 572 -18.99 -7.92 18.09
C TYR A 572 -18.36 -8.96 19.03
N ILE A 573 -18.15 -8.58 20.29
CA ILE A 573 -17.83 -9.51 21.38
C ILE A 573 -19.10 -9.73 22.21
N GLY A 574 -19.60 -10.97 22.28
CA GLY A 574 -20.71 -11.37 23.14
C GLY A 574 -20.21 -12.01 24.43
N PHE A 575 -20.86 -11.72 25.56
CA PHE A 575 -20.58 -12.34 26.86
C PHE A 575 -21.83 -13.01 27.44
N ARG A 576 -21.64 -14.18 28.05
CA ARG A 576 -22.64 -14.91 28.85
C ARG A 576 -22.03 -15.36 30.17
N SER A 577 -22.69 -15.02 31.26
CA SER A 577 -22.33 -15.47 32.60
C SER A 577 -22.48 -16.98 32.79
N GLN A 578 -23.31 -17.66 31.99
CA GLN A 578 -23.42 -19.11 31.95
C GLN A 578 -23.90 -19.62 30.57
N LEU A 579 -23.15 -20.55 29.97
CA LEU A 579 -23.55 -21.36 28.82
C LEU A 579 -23.91 -22.77 29.28
N ASN A 580 -24.91 -23.39 28.65
CA ASN A 580 -25.22 -24.80 28.87
C ASN A 580 -24.25 -25.68 28.08
N LEU A 581 -23.48 -26.51 28.78
CA LEU A 581 -22.42 -27.37 28.21
C LEU A 581 -22.84 -28.84 28.01
N THR A 582 -24.06 -29.22 28.41
CA THR A 582 -24.61 -30.58 28.24
C THR A 582 -25.72 -30.66 27.18
N GLN A 583 -26.23 -29.52 26.70
CA GLN A 583 -27.14 -29.51 25.54
C GLN A 583 -26.45 -30.03 24.28
N THR A 584 -27.21 -30.68 23.40
CA THR A 584 -26.78 -30.97 22.02
C THR A 584 -27.79 -30.36 21.05
N VAL A 585 -27.30 -29.71 20.00
CA VAL A 585 -28.10 -29.04 18.97
C VAL A 585 -27.69 -29.58 17.61
N GLN A 586 -28.66 -29.98 16.78
CA GLN A 586 -28.38 -30.44 15.41
C GLN A 586 -28.78 -29.34 14.41
N ALA A 587 -27.81 -28.84 13.66
CA ALA A 587 -28.03 -27.82 12.63
C ALA A 587 -27.84 -28.40 11.21
N PRO A 588 -28.60 -27.96 10.20
CA PRO A 588 -28.45 -28.45 8.83
C PRO A 588 -27.18 -27.92 8.17
N LEU A 589 -26.67 -28.67 7.19
CA LEU A 589 -25.55 -28.27 6.36
C LEU A 589 -25.91 -27.05 5.50
N THR A 590 -25.01 -26.06 5.39
CA THR A 590 -25.16 -24.96 4.43
C THR A 590 -24.84 -25.41 3.01
N GLN A 591 -25.25 -24.64 2.00
CA GLN A 591 -24.92 -24.93 0.61
C GLN A 591 -23.40 -24.99 0.37
N ARG A 592 -22.59 -24.27 1.16
CA ARG A 592 -21.11 -24.35 1.11
C ARG A 592 -20.61 -25.75 1.50
N SER A 593 -21.02 -26.30 2.63
CA SER A 593 -20.55 -27.62 3.09
C SER A 593 -21.07 -28.75 2.20
N ILE A 594 -22.30 -28.62 1.69
CA ILE A 594 -22.86 -29.51 0.65
C ILE A 594 -22.01 -29.48 -0.63
N ASN A 595 -21.71 -28.29 -1.18
CA ASN A 595 -20.90 -28.14 -2.39
C ASN A 595 -19.44 -28.62 -2.18
N ALA A 596 -18.91 -28.51 -0.96
CA ALA A 596 -17.60 -29.03 -0.59
C ALA A 596 -17.56 -30.57 -0.42
N GLY A 597 -18.71 -31.25 -0.51
CA GLY A 597 -18.81 -32.70 -0.33
C GLY A 597 -18.71 -33.17 1.13
N VAL A 598 -18.78 -32.25 2.09
CA VAL A 598 -18.72 -32.53 3.53
C VAL A 598 -20.08 -33.04 3.99
N GLY A 599 -20.31 -34.35 3.82
CA GLY A 599 -21.58 -34.99 4.23
C GLY A 599 -21.98 -36.27 3.50
N ASN A 600 -21.16 -36.83 2.60
CA ASN A 600 -21.52 -38.05 1.85
C ASN A 600 -20.71 -39.29 2.29
N PRO A 601 -21.19 -40.06 3.30
CA PRO A 601 -20.50 -41.26 3.80
C PRO A 601 -20.50 -42.43 2.80
N ALA A 602 -21.26 -42.38 1.70
CA ALA A 602 -21.30 -43.46 0.70
C ALA A 602 -19.97 -43.68 -0.06
N ARG A 603 -18.92 -42.88 0.22
CA ARG A 603 -17.56 -43.07 -0.31
C ARG A 603 -16.55 -43.67 0.67
N SER A 604 -16.88 -43.86 1.96
CA SER A 604 -15.94 -44.42 2.95
C SER A 604 -16.11 -45.93 3.21
N SER A 605 -17.16 -46.57 2.69
CA SER A 605 -17.43 -48.01 2.88
C SER A 605 -16.95 -48.92 1.74
N ALA A 606 -16.66 -48.38 0.55
CA ALA A 606 -16.20 -49.14 -0.62
C ALA A 606 -14.71 -49.51 -0.53
N GLY A 607 -14.30 -50.19 0.54
CA GLY A 607 -12.88 -50.33 0.88
C GLY A 607 -12.47 -51.44 1.85
N ARG A 608 -13.31 -52.47 2.12
CA ARG A 608 -12.89 -53.72 2.81
C ARG A 608 -13.92 -54.85 2.69
N SER A 609 -13.83 -55.62 1.62
CA SER A 609 -14.37 -56.99 1.54
C SER A 609 -13.32 -57.89 0.88
N GLY A 610 -12.60 -58.67 1.70
CA GLY A 610 -11.58 -59.59 1.21
C GLY A 610 -12.19 -60.85 0.64
N ALA A 611 -12.31 -60.93 -0.69
CA ALA A 611 -12.75 -62.12 -1.41
C ALA A 611 -11.60 -62.69 -2.26
N VAL A 612 -10.84 -63.63 -1.70
CA VAL A 612 -9.78 -64.34 -2.42
C VAL A 612 -10.40 -65.41 -3.31
N LYS A 613 -10.18 -65.33 -4.63
CA LYS A 613 -10.25 -66.43 -5.60
C LYS A 613 -9.46 -66.06 -6.87
N PRO A 614 -9.04 -67.01 -7.73
CA PRO A 614 -7.60 -67.14 -7.97
C PRO A 614 -7.15 -66.66 -9.35
N ASP A 615 -5.84 -66.44 -9.46
CA ASP A 615 -5.15 -66.32 -10.73
C ASP A 615 -5.36 -67.58 -11.59
N THR A 616 -5.56 -67.41 -12.89
CA THR A 616 -5.69 -68.52 -13.86
C THR A 616 -5.05 -68.10 -15.17
N SER A 617 -3.82 -68.55 -15.40
CA SER A 617 -3.08 -68.31 -16.64
C SER A 617 -3.59 -69.19 -17.78
N GLY A 618 -3.65 -68.63 -19.00
CA GLY A 618 -4.06 -69.36 -20.21
C GLY A 618 -3.59 -68.63 -21.47
N GLN A 619 -2.80 -69.32 -22.31
CA GLN A 619 -2.23 -68.79 -23.56
C GLN A 619 -3.05 -69.20 -24.81
N ALA A 620 -2.62 -68.64 -25.95
CA ALA A 620 -3.10 -68.86 -27.33
C ALA A 620 -4.46 -68.20 -27.70
N GLY A 621 -4.61 -67.52 -28.84
CA GLY A 621 -3.62 -67.05 -29.83
C GLY A 621 -3.74 -67.72 -31.21
N ARG A 622 -4.21 -66.95 -32.20
CA ARG A 622 -4.04 -67.16 -33.65
C ARG A 622 -4.40 -65.89 -34.43
N THR A 623 -3.93 -65.79 -35.66
CA THR A 623 -4.02 -64.60 -36.52
C THR A 623 -5.00 -64.74 -37.68
N SER A 624 -5.38 -63.60 -38.25
CA SER A 624 -5.66 -63.37 -39.69
C SER A 624 -6.74 -64.20 -40.40
N ALA A 625 -7.89 -63.55 -40.65
CA ALA A 625 -8.53 -63.54 -41.97
C ALA A 625 -9.44 -62.31 -42.15
N THR A 626 -9.36 -61.68 -43.32
CA THR A 626 -10.26 -60.68 -43.91
C THR A 626 -10.78 -61.25 -45.25
N PRO A 627 -11.65 -60.59 -46.05
CA PRO A 627 -12.40 -59.34 -45.85
C PRO A 627 -13.92 -59.48 -46.12
N SER A 628 -14.68 -58.38 -45.91
CA SER A 628 -15.42 -57.65 -46.97
C SER A 628 -16.76 -57.08 -46.49
N ASP A 629 -16.96 -55.77 -46.64
CA ASP A 629 -18.14 -55.27 -47.36
C ASP A 629 -17.82 -53.90 -47.97
N THR A 630 -18.35 -53.61 -49.16
CA THR A 630 -18.19 -52.33 -49.87
C THR A 630 -19.20 -52.24 -51.02
N SER A 631 -20.09 -51.25 -50.99
CA SER A 631 -20.86 -50.85 -52.17
C SER A 631 -20.92 -49.33 -52.30
N ILE A 632 -20.32 -48.82 -53.39
CA ILE A 632 -20.41 -47.42 -53.81
C ILE A 632 -21.56 -47.33 -54.81
N VAL A 633 -22.43 -46.34 -54.67
CA VAL A 633 -23.42 -45.98 -55.71
C VAL A 633 -23.14 -44.56 -56.19
N LYS A 634 -22.74 -44.44 -57.46
CA LYS A 634 -22.74 -43.17 -58.20
C LYS A 634 -24.17 -42.79 -58.60
N ARG A 635 -24.45 -41.49 -58.73
CA ARG A 635 -25.38 -40.98 -59.75
C ARG A 635 -25.04 -39.55 -60.17
N ASP A 636 -25.53 -39.18 -61.34
CA ASP A 636 -24.90 -38.20 -62.21
C ASP A 636 -25.45 -36.76 -62.11
N GLN A 637 -24.79 -35.87 -62.84
CA GLN A 637 -25.15 -34.46 -62.99
C GLN A 637 -26.50 -34.29 -63.69
N ALA A 638 -27.34 -33.37 -63.21
CA ALA A 638 -28.44 -32.82 -63.99
C ALA A 638 -28.74 -31.35 -63.61
N LYS A 639 -28.56 -30.46 -64.59
CA LYS A 639 -29.14 -29.10 -64.75
C LYS A 639 -29.45 -28.27 -63.49
N ALA A 640 -28.67 -27.21 -63.30
CA ALA A 640 -29.11 -26.07 -62.51
C ALA A 640 -30.35 -25.39 -63.13
N ALA A 641 -31.32 -25.03 -62.29
CA ALA A 641 -32.34 -24.04 -62.61
C ALA A 641 -31.99 -22.72 -61.89
N GLN A 642 -32.28 -21.58 -62.52
CA GLN A 642 -31.93 -20.27 -61.97
C GLN A 642 -32.83 -19.93 -60.76
N LEU A 643 -32.20 -19.57 -59.64
CA LEU A 643 -32.83 -18.83 -58.54
C LEU A 643 -32.10 -17.50 -58.36
N GLY A 644 -32.86 -16.46 -57.99
CA GLY A 644 -32.53 -15.07 -58.28
C GLY A 644 -31.18 -14.58 -57.76
N VAL A 645 -30.53 -13.73 -58.56
CA VAL A 645 -29.41 -12.90 -58.11
C VAL A 645 -29.93 -11.90 -57.07
N GLY A 646 -29.79 -12.24 -55.78
CA GLY A 646 -29.93 -11.28 -54.69
C GLY A 646 -28.89 -10.17 -54.84
N ALA A 647 -29.29 -8.91 -54.67
CA ALA A 647 -28.42 -7.78 -54.89
C ALA A 647 -27.20 -7.79 -53.95
N ARG A 648 -26.01 -7.59 -54.50
CA ARG A 648 -24.84 -7.22 -53.69
C ARG A 648 -25.13 -5.89 -53.01
N LEU A 649 -25.09 -5.86 -51.67
CA LEU A 649 -25.16 -4.63 -50.90
C LEU A 649 -24.04 -3.69 -51.35
N LYS A 650 -24.42 -2.46 -51.68
CA LYS A 650 -23.50 -1.42 -52.12
C LYS A 650 -23.17 -0.58 -50.90
N LEU A 651 -22.07 -0.96 -50.23
CA LEU A 651 -21.60 -0.36 -48.98
C LEU A 651 -21.53 1.18 -49.05
N GLU A 652 -21.98 1.84 -47.99
CA GLU A 652 -21.88 3.30 -47.85
C GLU A 652 -20.41 3.72 -47.60
N PRO A 653 -20.01 4.98 -47.92
CA PRO A 653 -18.62 5.43 -47.75
C PRO A 653 -18.13 5.41 -46.29
N GLY A 654 -17.44 4.33 -45.91
CA GLY A 654 -16.89 4.11 -44.57
C GLY A 654 -17.32 2.79 -43.91
N GLU A 655 -18.22 2.02 -44.53
CA GLU A 655 -18.63 0.71 -44.06
C GLU A 655 -17.57 -0.36 -44.39
N VAL A 656 -17.35 -1.32 -43.48
CA VAL A 656 -16.21 -2.25 -43.54
C VAL A 656 -16.64 -3.62 -44.06
N ASP A 657 -16.02 -4.06 -45.15
CA ASP A 657 -16.17 -5.42 -45.70
C ASP A 657 -15.59 -6.46 -44.72
N THR A 658 -16.47 -7.30 -44.15
CA THR A 658 -16.11 -8.37 -43.22
C THR A 658 -15.51 -9.59 -43.90
N ASP A 659 -15.79 -9.80 -45.19
CA ASP A 659 -15.44 -11.01 -45.92
C ASP A 659 -14.02 -10.93 -46.48
N ASN A 660 -13.42 -9.73 -46.47
CA ASN A 660 -12.05 -9.45 -46.91
C ASN A 660 -11.23 -8.64 -45.88
N TYR A 661 -11.58 -8.74 -44.59
CA TYR A 661 -10.91 -8.00 -43.52
C TYR A 661 -9.51 -8.54 -43.21
N GLN A 662 -8.47 -7.72 -43.42
CA GLN A 662 -7.08 -8.06 -43.10
C GLN A 662 -6.62 -7.38 -41.80
N PHE A 663 -6.08 -8.17 -40.87
CA PHE A 663 -5.58 -7.68 -39.59
C PHE A 663 -4.25 -6.93 -39.72
N ASP A 664 -4.01 -6.01 -38.79
CA ASP A 664 -2.77 -5.23 -38.67
C ASP A 664 -1.52 -6.15 -38.64
N PRO A 665 -0.50 -5.89 -39.49
CA PRO A 665 0.73 -6.70 -39.53
C PRO A 665 1.45 -6.88 -38.20
N ASP A 666 1.35 -5.94 -37.26
CA ASP A 666 1.99 -6.07 -35.94
C ASP A 666 1.19 -6.97 -34.99
N VAL A 667 -0.13 -7.11 -35.18
CA VAL A 667 -0.94 -8.14 -34.52
C VAL A 667 -0.57 -9.54 -35.03
N LEU A 668 -0.33 -9.68 -36.34
CA LEU A 668 0.10 -10.94 -36.96
C LEU A 668 1.52 -11.35 -36.51
N LYS A 669 2.48 -10.42 -36.44
CA LYS A 669 3.80 -10.70 -35.82
C LYS A 669 3.63 -11.17 -34.37
N ALA A 670 2.73 -10.57 -33.61
CA ALA A 670 2.47 -10.94 -32.23
C ALA A 670 1.78 -12.31 -32.06
N THR A 671 1.19 -12.92 -33.09
CA THR A 671 0.72 -14.32 -33.08
C THR A 671 1.78 -15.29 -33.61
N GLU A 672 2.51 -14.96 -34.68
CA GLU A 672 3.62 -15.78 -35.17
C GLU A 672 4.71 -15.99 -34.11
N TYR A 673 5.06 -14.94 -33.36
CA TYR A 673 6.06 -15.02 -32.29
C TYR A 673 5.59 -15.88 -31.09
N ARG A 674 4.27 -16.08 -30.92
CA ARG A 674 3.71 -17.04 -29.96
C ARG A 674 3.85 -18.47 -30.47
N GLN A 675 3.49 -18.75 -31.72
CA GLN A 675 3.63 -20.09 -32.31
C GLN A 675 5.09 -20.58 -32.33
N ARG A 676 6.07 -19.69 -32.55
CA ARG A 676 7.50 -20.06 -32.52
C ARG A 676 8.05 -20.47 -31.14
N ARG A 677 7.27 -20.34 -30.05
CA ARG A 677 7.62 -20.88 -28.72
C ARG A 677 6.84 -22.15 -28.35
N SER A 678 5.76 -22.50 -29.05
CA SER A 678 5.03 -23.75 -28.82
C SER A 678 5.64 -24.91 -29.62
N ILE A 679 6.79 -25.43 -29.17
CA ILE A 679 7.38 -26.67 -29.70
C ILE A 679 6.56 -27.84 -29.16
N GLY A 680 5.87 -28.57 -30.05
CA GLY A 680 4.95 -29.65 -29.71
C GLY A 680 3.62 -29.50 -30.43
N GLY A 681 3.62 -29.66 -31.75
CA GLY A 681 2.44 -29.44 -32.59
C GLY A 681 1.35 -30.49 -32.39
N VAL A 682 0.31 -30.14 -31.62
CA VAL A 682 -0.96 -30.87 -31.57
C VAL A 682 -2.09 -29.84 -31.64
N THR A 683 -2.91 -29.92 -32.69
CA THR A 683 -4.12 -29.10 -32.82
C THR A 683 -5.17 -29.61 -31.84
N PRO A 684 -5.71 -28.79 -30.92
CA PRO A 684 -6.65 -29.27 -29.92
C PRO A 684 -8.04 -29.54 -30.53
N SER A 685 -8.42 -30.82 -30.59
CA SER A 685 -9.79 -31.24 -30.91
C SER A 685 -10.74 -30.98 -29.73
N LEU A 686 -11.95 -30.48 -30.01
CA LEU A 686 -12.97 -30.00 -29.05
C LEU A 686 -13.55 -31.05 -28.06
N THR A 687 -12.98 -32.24 -27.96
CA THR A 687 -13.49 -33.37 -27.15
C THR A 687 -12.45 -34.07 -26.27
N THR A 688 -11.18 -33.62 -26.22
CA THR A 688 -10.20 -34.19 -25.29
C THR A 688 -10.42 -33.69 -23.86
N THR A 689 -10.77 -34.59 -22.94
CA THR A 689 -10.83 -34.30 -21.51
C THR A 689 -9.45 -33.89 -20.97
N LEU A 690 -9.37 -32.71 -20.34
CA LEU A 690 -8.13 -32.15 -19.83
C LEU A 690 -7.50 -33.07 -18.75
N PRO A 691 -6.20 -33.42 -18.86
CA PRO A 691 -5.54 -34.26 -17.86
C PRO A 691 -5.39 -33.51 -16.54
N ARG A 692 -5.95 -34.06 -15.46
CA ARG A 692 -5.88 -33.48 -14.11
C ARG A 692 -4.44 -33.21 -13.67
N ASN A 693 -4.16 -31.96 -13.31
CA ASN A 693 -3.05 -31.53 -12.45
C ASN A 693 -1.66 -32.14 -12.76
N ARG A 694 -1.01 -31.69 -13.85
CA ARG A 694 0.45 -31.78 -13.98
C ARG A 694 1.15 -30.85 -12.96
N ARG A 695 1.12 -31.20 -11.67
CA ARG A 695 1.95 -30.54 -10.65
C ARG A 695 3.42 -30.76 -11.00
N ARG A 696 4.23 -29.70 -10.99
CA ARG A 696 5.69 -29.76 -11.24
C ARG A 696 6.35 -30.66 -10.20
N GLU A 697 6.72 -31.88 -10.59
CA GLU A 697 7.19 -32.91 -9.65
C GLU A 697 8.56 -32.59 -9.03
N ASN A 698 9.40 -31.82 -9.71
CA ASN A 698 10.70 -31.35 -9.22
C ASN A 698 10.85 -29.84 -9.44
N ILE A 699 10.80 -29.07 -8.35
CA ILE A 699 11.00 -27.61 -8.37
C ILE A 699 12.49 -27.32 -8.19
N THR A 700 13.18 -26.90 -9.26
CA THR A 700 14.61 -26.57 -9.21
C THR A 700 14.83 -25.18 -8.61
N ILE A 701 15.38 -25.15 -7.40
CA ILE A 701 15.86 -23.92 -6.75
C ILE A 701 17.37 -23.78 -7.01
N ARG A 702 17.82 -22.58 -7.40
CA ARG A 702 19.24 -22.24 -7.63
C ARG A 702 19.67 -21.08 -6.73
N GLY A 703 20.81 -21.23 -6.06
CA GLY A 703 21.36 -20.24 -5.13
C GLY A 703 21.96 -20.91 -3.89
N PRO A 704 22.19 -20.17 -2.80
CA PRO A 704 21.95 -18.73 -2.67
C PRO A 704 22.98 -17.89 -3.44
N PHE A 705 22.52 -16.82 -4.08
CA PHE A 705 23.36 -15.77 -4.64
C PHE A 705 23.34 -14.55 -3.70
N ASN A 706 24.47 -13.90 -3.47
CA ASN A 706 24.49 -12.64 -2.71
C ASN A 706 23.73 -11.54 -3.48
N TYR A 707 22.92 -10.74 -2.78
CA TYR A 707 22.31 -9.56 -3.36
C TYR A 707 23.38 -8.58 -3.85
N LYS A 708 23.16 -8.01 -5.03
CA LYS A 708 23.94 -6.90 -5.56
C LYS A 708 22.99 -5.72 -5.72
N GLY A 709 23.31 -4.60 -5.07
CA GLY A 709 22.56 -3.35 -5.15
C GLY A 709 22.71 -2.70 -6.53
N VAL A 710 22.07 -3.27 -7.55
CA VAL A 710 22.03 -2.72 -8.89
C VAL A 710 21.01 -1.59 -8.92
N PHE A 711 21.46 -0.38 -9.28
CA PHE A 711 20.57 0.76 -9.45
C PHE A 711 19.65 0.57 -10.65
N THR A 712 18.38 0.89 -10.44
CA THR A 712 17.31 0.93 -11.44
C THR A 712 16.69 2.33 -11.48
N VAL A 713 16.16 2.76 -12.63
CA VAL A 713 15.37 3.99 -12.71
C VAL A 713 14.06 3.79 -11.95
N ASN A 714 13.88 4.54 -10.85
CA ASN A 714 12.69 4.51 -10.02
C ASN A 714 11.66 5.56 -10.46
N ASP A 715 12.14 6.74 -10.86
CA ASP A 715 11.36 7.87 -11.35
C ASP A 715 12.17 8.71 -12.34
N ALA A 716 11.49 9.35 -13.28
CA ALA A 716 12.06 10.14 -14.38
C ALA A 716 11.14 11.33 -14.79
N ASN A 717 10.55 12.04 -13.82
CA ASN A 717 9.61 13.15 -14.02
C ASN A 717 10.16 14.33 -14.87
N SER A 718 9.75 14.41 -16.15
CA SER A 718 9.94 15.57 -17.03
C SER A 718 8.87 16.65 -16.81
N ASN A 719 9.25 17.92 -16.69
CA ASN A 719 8.30 19.04 -16.59
C ASN A 719 8.76 20.29 -17.35
N TRP A 720 7.79 21.05 -17.88
CA TRP A 720 8.00 22.44 -18.28
C TRP A 720 7.84 23.35 -17.05
N ARG A 721 8.77 24.28 -16.86
CA ARG A 721 8.84 25.19 -15.70
C ARG A 721 8.98 26.62 -16.18
N ILE A 722 8.32 27.55 -15.48
CA ILE A 722 8.54 28.99 -15.65
C ILE A 722 9.09 29.52 -14.33
N ASP A 723 10.37 29.86 -14.35
CA ASP A 723 11.07 30.41 -13.21
C ASP A 723 10.78 31.92 -13.07
N PRO A 724 10.41 32.42 -11.87
CA PRO A 724 10.09 33.82 -11.66
C PRO A 724 11.29 34.77 -11.73
N ILE A 725 12.55 34.32 -11.75
CA ILE A 725 13.66 35.20 -12.15
C ILE A 725 13.45 35.60 -13.63
N SER A 726 13.32 36.90 -13.90
CA SER A 726 13.07 37.44 -15.25
C SER A 726 14.09 37.02 -16.32
N ALA A 727 15.34 36.76 -15.94
CA ALA A 727 16.40 36.24 -16.82
C ALA A 727 16.38 34.70 -16.99
N LYS A 728 15.71 33.93 -16.13
CA LYS A 728 15.50 32.48 -16.34
C LYS A 728 14.26 32.21 -17.19
N GLY A 729 13.07 32.60 -16.71
CA GLY A 729 11.82 32.42 -17.44
C GLY A 729 11.51 30.95 -17.77
N PHE A 730 11.05 30.69 -19.00
CA PHE A 730 10.60 29.37 -19.45
C PHE A 730 11.77 28.40 -19.73
N GLY A 731 11.63 27.16 -19.27
CA GLY A 731 12.60 26.11 -19.47
C GLY A 731 12.07 24.71 -19.16
N TYR A 732 12.98 23.74 -19.22
CA TYR A 732 12.73 22.31 -19.03
C TYR A 732 13.47 21.79 -17.79
N SER A 733 12.84 20.93 -17.01
CA SER A 733 13.42 20.26 -15.83
C SER A 733 13.16 18.76 -15.86
N GLN A 734 14.17 17.95 -15.50
CA GLN A 734 14.10 16.49 -15.61
C GLN A 734 14.52 15.78 -14.31
N ASP A 735 13.60 15.59 -13.36
CA ASP A 735 13.93 14.83 -12.14
C ASP A 735 14.22 13.38 -12.53
N VAL A 736 15.33 12.84 -12.03
CA VAL A 736 15.66 11.42 -12.15
C VAL A 736 16.00 10.91 -10.76
N THR A 737 15.32 9.84 -10.36
CA THR A 737 15.61 9.08 -9.14
C THR A 737 16.02 7.67 -9.55
N LEU A 738 17.25 7.28 -9.22
CA LEU A 738 17.72 5.91 -9.29
C LEU A 738 17.70 5.31 -7.88
N THR A 739 17.27 4.05 -7.75
CA THR A 739 17.33 3.32 -6.48
C THR A 739 17.84 1.91 -6.69
N ASP A 740 18.44 1.30 -5.68
CA ASP A 740 18.52 -0.16 -5.62
C ASP A 740 17.11 -0.77 -5.43
N LEU A 741 16.97 -2.09 -5.59
CA LEU A 741 15.66 -2.76 -5.56
C LEU A 741 14.95 -2.71 -4.19
N LEU A 742 15.71 -2.47 -3.12
CA LEU A 742 15.21 -2.31 -1.75
C LEU A 742 14.94 -0.85 -1.37
N GLU A 743 15.27 0.10 -2.25
CA GLU A 743 15.20 1.56 -2.02
C GLU A 743 16.01 2.04 -0.80
N ASN A 744 17.05 1.29 -0.41
CA ASN A 744 18.00 1.65 0.65
C ASN A 744 19.03 2.67 0.17
N HIS A 745 19.44 2.57 -1.10
CA HIS A 745 20.37 3.51 -1.73
C HIS A 745 19.60 4.29 -2.78
N VAL A 746 19.53 5.62 -2.59
CA VAL A 746 18.78 6.53 -3.46
C VAL A 746 19.75 7.56 -4.03
N LEU A 747 19.79 7.67 -5.36
CA LEU A 747 20.53 8.71 -6.08
C LEU A 747 19.54 9.57 -6.87
N ARG A 748 19.58 10.88 -6.67
CA ARG A 748 18.75 11.90 -7.33
C ARG A 748 19.63 12.97 -7.95
N ALA A 749 19.12 13.66 -8.95
CA ALA A 749 19.98 14.39 -9.88
C ALA A 749 19.37 15.77 -10.29
N GLY A 750 20.16 16.86 -10.43
CA GLY A 750 19.76 18.20 -10.95
C GLY A 750 20.52 18.81 -12.18
N LEU A 751 20.18 19.58 -13.28
CA LEU A 751 19.21 20.08 -14.34
C LEU A 751 17.75 20.70 -14.28
N PHE A 752 17.62 22.03 -14.14
CA PHE A 752 16.68 22.84 -14.95
C PHE A 752 17.48 23.66 -15.97
N ILE A 753 17.03 23.78 -17.23
CA ILE A 753 17.66 24.59 -18.30
C ILE A 753 16.63 25.47 -19.01
N THR A 754 17.08 26.65 -19.41
CA THR A 754 16.36 27.55 -20.30
C THR A 754 16.57 27.16 -21.78
N THR A 755 15.68 27.60 -22.66
CA THR A 755 15.80 27.40 -24.13
C THR A 755 17.11 27.91 -24.72
N THR A 756 17.75 28.90 -24.09
CA THR A 756 19.04 29.47 -24.50
C THR A 756 20.27 28.68 -24.00
N LEU A 757 20.09 27.67 -23.15
CA LEU A 757 21.14 26.88 -22.46
C LEU A 757 22.17 27.68 -21.63
N ARG A 758 22.10 29.02 -21.60
CA ARG A 758 23.01 29.89 -20.83
C ARG A 758 22.75 29.82 -19.31
N ASN A 759 21.51 29.48 -18.92
CA ASN A 759 21.04 29.42 -17.54
C ASN A 759 20.68 27.99 -17.17
N SER A 760 21.16 27.55 -16.01
CA SER A 760 20.92 26.20 -15.51
C SER A 760 20.92 26.13 -13.98
N ASP A 761 19.97 25.40 -13.40
CA ASP A 761 20.09 24.91 -12.01
C ASP A 761 20.50 23.45 -12.03
N LEU A 762 21.48 23.05 -11.22
CA LEU A 762 21.97 21.68 -11.11
C LEU A 762 22.00 21.21 -9.65
N PHE A 763 21.96 19.89 -9.43
CA PHE A 763 22.20 19.22 -8.14
C PHE A 763 22.68 17.78 -8.34
N ALA A 764 23.12 17.12 -7.29
CA ALA A 764 23.17 15.67 -7.17
C ALA A 764 23.02 15.31 -5.69
N GLU A 765 22.18 14.34 -5.36
CA GLU A 765 21.83 13.95 -3.99
C GLU A 765 21.91 12.43 -3.88
N TYR A 766 22.73 11.93 -2.96
CA TYR A 766 22.78 10.52 -2.58
C TYR A 766 22.34 10.39 -1.12
N THR A 767 21.42 9.47 -0.83
CA THR A 767 21.05 9.11 0.54
C THR A 767 21.08 7.61 0.76
N ASN A 768 21.59 7.20 1.93
CA ASN A 768 21.64 5.83 2.43
C ASN A 768 20.66 5.68 3.61
N LEU A 769 19.65 4.83 3.42
CA LEU A 769 18.55 4.54 4.32
C LEU A 769 18.66 3.13 4.98
N LYS A 770 19.83 2.47 4.90
CA LYS A 770 20.05 1.11 5.46
C LYS A 770 20.05 1.06 7.00
N HIS A 771 20.16 2.20 7.68
CA HIS A 771 20.37 2.30 9.12
C HIS A 771 19.42 3.31 9.77
N LEU A 772 19.30 3.29 11.11
CA LEU A 772 18.43 4.19 11.90
C LEU A 772 18.71 5.69 11.66
N ILE A 773 19.90 6.06 11.19
CA ILE A 773 20.22 7.42 10.78
C ILE A 773 20.38 7.40 9.26
N ASP A 774 19.52 8.17 8.56
CA ASP A 774 19.64 8.39 7.13
C ASP A 774 20.83 9.32 6.88
N PHE A 775 21.87 8.84 6.20
CA PHE A 775 23.02 9.66 5.83
C PHE A 775 22.92 10.12 4.37
N GLY A 776 23.13 11.42 4.14
CA GLY A 776 23.06 12.02 2.81
C GLY A 776 24.26 12.88 2.45
N ALA A 777 24.51 13.00 1.16
CA ALA A 777 25.42 13.97 0.56
C ALA A 777 24.73 14.61 -0.64
N ARG A 778 24.71 15.94 -0.69
CA ARG A 778 24.10 16.74 -1.75
C ARG A 778 25.04 17.83 -2.24
N VAL A 779 25.14 17.96 -3.56
CA VAL A 779 25.77 19.09 -4.26
C VAL A 779 24.67 19.86 -4.97
N ASP A 780 24.72 21.19 -4.98
CA ASP A 780 23.86 22.07 -5.78
C ASP A 780 24.74 23.05 -6.57
N ARG A 781 24.33 23.43 -7.79
CA ARG A 781 25.02 24.41 -8.64
C ARG A 781 24.06 25.17 -9.53
N SER A 782 23.81 26.44 -9.26
CA SER A 782 23.02 27.32 -10.13
C SER A 782 23.92 28.24 -10.95
N THR A 783 23.52 28.51 -12.19
CA THR A 783 24.13 29.52 -13.05
C THR A 783 23.06 30.42 -13.65
N LEU A 784 23.33 31.72 -13.58
CA LEU A 784 22.47 32.78 -14.09
C LEU A 784 23.31 33.77 -14.88
N PHE A 785 23.02 33.85 -16.17
CA PHE A 785 23.58 34.75 -17.13
C PHE A 785 22.59 35.91 -17.34
N VAL A 786 23.11 37.13 -17.35
CA VAL A 786 22.37 38.38 -17.54
C VAL A 786 23.05 39.14 -18.67
N ASP A 787 22.30 39.48 -19.72
CA ASP A 787 22.72 40.28 -20.87
C ASP A 787 21.88 41.56 -20.85
N ASN A 788 22.49 42.74 -20.65
CA ASN A 788 21.72 43.99 -20.56
C ASN A 788 22.57 45.23 -20.92
N ALA A 789 22.11 46.04 -21.88
CA ALA A 789 22.66 47.36 -22.21
C ALA A 789 24.20 47.44 -22.42
N GLY A 790 24.84 46.35 -22.87
CA GLY A 790 26.29 46.26 -23.09
C GLY A 790 27.07 45.62 -21.92
N LEU A 791 26.44 45.43 -20.76
CA LEU A 791 26.99 44.63 -19.66
C LEU A 791 26.54 43.17 -19.81
N SER A 792 27.50 42.25 -19.73
CA SER A 792 27.26 40.81 -19.84
C SER A 792 27.86 40.12 -18.62
N GLN A 793 27.02 39.51 -17.78
CA GLN A 793 27.40 39.06 -16.44
C GLN A 793 26.96 37.62 -16.17
N LYS A 794 27.81 36.84 -15.49
CA LYS A 794 27.54 35.44 -15.14
C LYS A 794 27.70 35.19 -13.64
N TYR A 795 26.54 35.11 -13.00
CA TYR A 795 26.34 34.73 -11.62
C TYR A 795 26.37 33.20 -11.47
N ARG A 796 27.04 32.70 -10.43
CA ARG A 796 27.09 31.28 -10.06
C ARG A 796 26.84 31.11 -8.57
N TYR A 797 26.09 30.07 -8.21
CA TYR A 797 25.98 29.53 -6.86
C TYR A 797 26.45 28.08 -6.89
N ASN A 798 27.20 27.65 -5.88
CA ASN A 798 27.49 26.23 -5.64
C ASN A 798 27.32 25.96 -4.14
N ARG A 799 26.80 24.78 -3.78
CA ARG A 799 26.71 24.30 -2.40
C ARG A 799 27.11 22.83 -2.36
N VAL A 800 27.79 22.43 -1.28
CA VAL A 800 28.01 21.04 -0.91
C VAL A 800 27.53 20.89 0.53
N SER A 801 26.65 19.93 0.77
CA SER A 801 26.05 19.67 2.08
C SER A 801 26.03 18.19 2.39
N LEU A 802 26.43 17.83 3.61
CA LEU A 802 26.17 16.51 4.17
C LEU A 802 24.88 16.57 4.98
N SER A 803 24.22 15.44 5.23
CA SER A 803 23.07 15.37 6.12
C SER A 803 23.06 14.09 6.95
N ALA A 804 22.53 14.20 8.17
CA ALA A 804 22.17 13.10 9.03
C ALA A 804 20.73 13.33 9.51
N SER A 805 19.84 12.38 9.22
CA SER A 805 18.41 12.46 9.56
C SER A 805 18.06 11.36 10.56
N TYR A 806 17.41 11.72 11.66
CA TYR A 806 16.94 10.80 12.70
C TYR A 806 15.40 10.71 12.71
N PRO A 807 14.82 9.51 12.56
CA PRO A 807 13.38 9.30 12.60
C PRO A 807 12.88 9.29 14.06
N LEU A 808 12.11 10.30 14.44
CA LEU A 808 11.42 10.37 15.74
C LEU A 808 10.14 9.52 15.75
N SER A 809 9.48 9.41 14.60
CA SER A 809 8.40 8.46 14.29
C SER A 809 8.32 8.27 12.78
N VAL A 810 7.52 7.33 12.26
CA VAL A 810 7.28 7.18 10.80
C VAL A 810 6.76 8.45 10.10
N THR A 811 6.11 9.35 10.83
CA THR A 811 5.59 10.62 10.32
C THR A 811 6.48 11.81 10.69
N THR A 812 7.57 11.62 11.44
CA THR A 812 8.32 12.73 12.05
C THR A 812 9.82 12.47 12.05
N ARG A 813 10.61 13.36 11.49
CA ARG A 813 12.08 13.29 11.50
C ARG A 813 12.75 14.62 11.79
N PHE A 814 13.92 14.56 12.40
CA PHE A 814 14.83 15.69 12.59
C PHE A 814 16.06 15.48 11.70
N THR A 815 16.55 16.53 11.05
CA THR A 815 17.71 16.49 10.14
C THR A 815 18.69 17.59 10.49
N VAL A 816 19.97 17.24 10.60
CA VAL A 816 21.09 18.19 10.70
C VAL A 816 21.91 18.09 9.42
N SER A 817 22.23 19.23 8.82
CA SER A 817 22.96 19.30 7.55
C SER A 817 24.00 20.44 7.57
N PRO A 818 25.27 20.16 7.89
CA PRO A 818 26.36 21.11 7.68
C PRO A 818 26.66 21.25 6.18
N PHE A 819 27.06 22.45 5.76
CA PHE A 819 27.31 22.76 4.36
C PHE A 819 28.38 23.83 4.14
N TYR A 820 28.97 23.81 2.95
CA TYR A 820 29.75 24.90 2.37
C TYR A 820 28.99 25.46 1.17
N ALA A 821 28.93 26.78 1.00
CA ALA A 821 28.30 27.43 -0.14
C ALA A 821 29.18 28.58 -0.68
N LEU A 822 29.10 28.82 -1.99
CA LEU A 822 29.95 29.75 -2.73
C LEU A 822 29.10 30.50 -3.78
N THR A 823 29.06 31.84 -3.69
CA THR A 823 28.55 32.69 -4.78
C THR A 823 29.70 33.40 -5.50
N ARG A 824 29.59 33.52 -6.82
CA ARG A 824 30.58 34.17 -7.68
C ARG A 824 29.87 34.97 -8.77
N LEU A 825 30.22 36.25 -8.90
CA LEU A 825 29.88 37.11 -10.02
C LEU A 825 31.13 37.25 -10.89
N ILE A 826 30.96 36.95 -12.18
CA ILE A 826 31.95 37.10 -13.23
C ILE A 826 31.42 38.14 -14.20
N ASP A 827 32.17 39.21 -14.43
CA ASP A 827 31.88 40.14 -15.53
C ASP A 827 32.53 39.58 -16.81
N ILE A 828 31.77 39.56 -17.91
CA ILE A 828 32.22 39.06 -19.23
C ILE A 828 32.43 40.23 -20.20
N SER A 829 31.89 41.41 -19.87
CA SER A 829 32.14 42.68 -20.55
C SER A 829 33.50 43.29 -20.17
N SER A 830 34.00 43.07 -18.95
CA SER A 830 35.30 43.58 -18.48
C SER A 830 36.16 42.52 -17.80
N PHE A 831 37.24 42.09 -18.47
CA PHE A 831 38.21 41.13 -17.93
C PHE A 831 39.25 41.73 -16.97
N SER A 832 39.25 43.06 -16.76
CA SER A 832 40.15 43.72 -15.81
C SER A 832 39.58 43.79 -14.38
N GLU A 833 38.27 43.59 -14.22
CA GLU A 833 37.62 43.54 -12.91
C GLU A 833 37.76 42.15 -12.28
N PRO A 834 38.19 42.04 -11.00
CA PRO A 834 38.29 40.74 -10.33
C PRO A 834 36.91 40.19 -9.92
N ASP A 835 36.70 38.89 -10.17
CA ASP A 835 35.47 38.18 -9.80
C ASP A 835 35.07 38.39 -8.33
N ARG A 836 33.83 38.84 -8.09
CA ARG A 836 33.30 39.02 -6.72
C ARG A 836 32.85 37.68 -6.16
N VAL A 837 33.54 37.21 -5.12
CA VAL A 837 33.35 35.90 -4.49
C VAL A 837 32.96 36.04 -3.03
N SER A 838 31.91 35.33 -2.61
CA SER A 838 31.49 35.18 -1.21
C SER A 838 31.33 33.70 -0.90
N ASP A 839 31.97 33.22 0.16
CA ASP A 839 31.88 31.85 0.64
C ASP A 839 31.38 31.78 2.09
N TYR A 840 30.65 30.70 2.35
CA TYR A 840 29.92 30.48 3.59
C TYR A 840 30.17 29.07 4.10
N ALA A 841 30.55 28.93 5.36
CA ALA A 841 30.28 27.72 6.12
C ALA A 841 28.90 27.88 6.76
N GLY A 842 28.13 26.80 6.87
CA GLY A 842 26.77 26.90 7.38
C GLY A 842 26.19 25.61 7.91
N LEU A 843 25.06 25.76 8.60
CA LEU A 843 24.33 24.69 9.25
C LEU A 843 22.83 24.84 8.96
N ARG A 844 22.20 23.75 8.54
CA ARG A 844 20.74 23.62 8.44
C ARG A 844 20.24 22.64 9.50
N GLY A 845 19.25 23.04 10.27
CA GLY A 845 18.43 22.17 11.11
C GLY A 845 17.00 22.12 10.55
N GLU A 846 16.43 20.93 10.39
CA GLU A 846 15.09 20.76 9.80
C GLU A 846 14.28 19.72 10.59
N VAL A 847 13.05 20.07 10.99
CA VAL A 847 12.05 19.13 11.51
C VAL A 847 10.96 18.99 10.47
N VAL A 848 10.69 17.76 10.02
CA VAL A 848 9.60 17.43 9.10
C VAL A 848 8.58 16.58 9.82
N PHE A 849 7.30 16.93 9.64
CA PHE A 849 6.15 16.08 9.93
C PHE A 849 5.34 15.85 8.65
N ASP A 850 4.95 14.62 8.36
CA ASP A 850 4.05 14.29 7.25
C ASP A 850 3.23 13.03 7.60
N ASN A 851 1.90 13.17 7.70
CA ASN A 851 0.97 12.06 7.87
C ASN A 851 -0.05 11.95 6.72
N THR A 852 0.22 12.59 5.59
CA THR A 852 -0.74 12.73 4.49
C THR A 852 -1.03 11.42 3.75
N LYS A 853 -2.26 11.22 3.28
CA LYS A 853 -2.67 10.16 2.36
C LYS A 853 -3.10 10.77 1.02
N VAL A 854 -2.70 10.15 -0.10
CA VAL A 854 -3.09 10.57 -1.45
C VAL A 854 -4.56 10.18 -1.70
N ASN A 855 -5.36 11.08 -2.26
CA ASN A 855 -6.77 10.84 -2.65
C ASN A 855 -6.97 11.05 -4.17
N GLY A 856 -6.06 10.51 -4.98
CA GLY A 856 -5.96 10.76 -6.42
C GLY A 856 -5.03 11.94 -6.77
N MET A 857 -4.92 12.24 -8.07
CA MET A 857 -3.95 13.22 -8.57
C MET A 857 -4.19 14.61 -7.98
N ASN A 858 -3.11 15.25 -7.50
CA ASN A 858 -3.13 16.58 -6.87
C ASN A 858 -4.04 16.71 -5.61
N MET A 859 -4.49 15.58 -5.05
CA MET A 859 -5.36 15.55 -3.87
C MET A 859 -4.69 14.79 -2.73
N ALA A 860 -4.68 15.41 -1.54
CA ALA A 860 -4.19 14.81 -0.31
C ALA A 860 -5.22 14.99 0.82
N ILE A 861 -5.10 14.19 1.87
CA ILE A 861 -5.85 14.30 3.13
C ILE A 861 -4.84 14.18 4.28
N GLY A 862 -4.96 14.98 5.34
CA GLY A 862 -4.06 14.95 6.50
C GLY A 862 -3.23 16.23 6.65
N THR A 863 -2.06 16.14 7.29
CA THR A 863 -1.22 17.30 7.64
C THR A 863 0.25 17.04 7.30
N LYS A 864 0.91 18.05 6.74
CA LYS A 864 2.37 18.09 6.54
C LYS A 864 2.92 19.43 7.03
N MET A 865 4.05 19.42 7.74
CA MET A 865 4.68 20.58 8.35
C MET A 865 6.20 20.47 8.24
N LYS A 866 6.87 21.59 7.97
CA LYS A 866 8.33 21.70 8.01
C LYS A 866 8.74 22.95 8.76
N LEU A 867 9.60 22.80 9.76
CA LEU A 867 10.31 23.88 10.43
C LEU A 867 11.80 23.78 10.06
N LYS A 868 12.37 24.87 9.54
CA LYS A 868 13.73 24.92 8.99
C LYS A 868 14.48 26.13 9.54
N TYR A 869 15.64 25.90 10.13
CA TYR A 869 16.63 26.92 10.49
C TYR A 869 17.85 26.76 9.59
N GLU A 870 18.31 27.84 8.97
CA GLU A 870 19.56 27.88 8.21
C GLU A 870 20.43 29.03 8.69
N GLU A 871 21.72 28.76 8.88
CA GLU A 871 22.74 29.74 9.24
C GLU A 871 23.90 29.68 8.24
N TYR A 872 24.30 30.83 7.73
CA TYR A 872 25.37 31.04 6.75
C TYR A 872 26.37 32.03 7.36
N ALA A 873 27.51 31.53 7.85
CA ALA A 873 28.62 32.34 8.34
C ALA A 873 29.58 32.66 7.19
N GLY A 874 29.73 33.94 6.85
CA GLY A 874 30.63 34.40 5.79
C GLY A 874 32.10 34.21 6.18
N LEU A 875 32.86 33.49 5.36
CA LEU A 875 34.24 33.10 5.66
C LEU A 875 35.25 34.20 5.32
N ARG A 876 34.98 34.99 4.27
CA ARG A 876 35.75 36.21 3.92
C ARG A 876 35.37 37.42 4.74
N SER A 877 34.09 37.54 5.12
CA SER A 877 33.61 38.62 5.98
C SER A 877 32.39 38.18 6.78
N SER A 878 32.45 38.45 8.09
CA SER A 878 31.30 38.30 8.99
C SER A 878 30.11 39.17 8.57
N SER A 879 30.35 40.30 7.88
CA SER A 879 29.30 41.21 7.39
C SER A 879 28.40 40.60 6.30
N GLU A 880 28.83 39.53 5.63
CA GLU A 880 28.00 38.82 4.64
C GLU A 880 27.11 37.74 5.27
N SER A 881 27.29 37.46 6.56
CA SER A 881 26.60 36.38 7.27
C SER A 881 25.11 36.65 7.41
N PHE A 882 24.31 35.58 7.38
CA PHE A 882 22.88 35.67 7.63
C PHE A 882 22.32 34.36 8.19
N ARG A 883 21.15 34.46 8.80
CA ARG A 883 20.32 33.32 9.20
C ARG A 883 18.91 33.47 8.66
N ARG A 884 18.20 32.35 8.54
CA ARG A 884 16.78 32.28 8.16
C ARG A 884 16.07 31.22 9.00
N LEU A 885 14.93 31.58 9.55
CA LEU A 885 13.95 30.66 10.14
C LEU A 885 12.74 30.62 9.19
N SER A 886 12.28 29.42 8.82
CA SER A 886 11.13 29.22 7.94
C SER A 886 10.23 28.10 8.46
N LEU A 887 8.92 28.28 8.31
CA LEU A 887 7.86 27.33 8.66
C LEU A 887 6.87 27.24 7.49
N ASP A 888 6.61 26.05 6.99
CA ASP A 888 5.49 25.77 6.07
C ASP A 888 4.63 24.65 6.66
N LEU A 889 3.35 24.93 6.87
CA LEU A 889 2.35 24.04 7.47
C LEU A 889 1.16 23.93 6.50
N ARG A 890 0.75 22.71 6.15
CA ARG A 890 -0.38 22.43 5.26
C ARG A 890 -1.29 21.38 5.87
N HIS A 891 -2.60 21.61 5.78
CA HIS A 891 -3.63 20.71 6.29
C HIS A 891 -4.76 20.55 5.27
N TYR A 892 -5.19 19.31 5.04
CA TYR A 892 -6.17 18.94 4.02
C TYR A 892 -7.31 18.20 4.69
N GLN A 893 -8.38 18.93 4.99
CA GLN A 893 -9.57 18.38 5.64
C GLN A 893 -10.58 17.91 4.59
N LYS A 894 -10.86 16.61 4.55
CA LYS A 894 -12.01 16.05 3.84
C LYS A 894 -13.30 16.53 4.53
N ILE A 895 -14.10 17.33 3.82
CA ILE A 895 -15.39 17.83 4.33
C ILE A 895 -16.47 16.80 4.05
N HIS A 896 -16.64 16.39 2.79
CA HIS A 896 -17.66 15.44 2.38
C HIS A 896 -17.24 14.73 1.09
N ARG A 897 -17.21 13.39 1.11
CA ARG A 897 -16.73 12.54 0.00
C ARG A 897 -15.34 12.98 -0.49
N ASP A 898 -15.26 13.59 -1.68
CA ASP A 898 -14.01 14.09 -2.26
C ASP A 898 -13.86 15.62 -2.18
N LEU A 899 -14.79 16.34 -1.54
CA LEU A 899 -14.64 17.77 -1.26
C LEU A 899 -13.60 17.97 -0.15
N VAL A 900 -12.50 18.66 -0.46
CA VAL A 900 -11.37 18.89 0.45
C VAL A 900 -11.15 20.39 0.65
N LEU A 901 -11.02 20.82 1.91
CA LEU A 901 -10.49 22.14 2.26
C LEU A 901 -8.98 22.01 2.48
N ALA A 902 -8.20 22.60 1.59
CA ALA A 902 -6.75 22.68 1.68
C ALA A 902 -6.35 24.03 2.31
N LEU A 903 -5.75 23.98 3.49
CA LEU A 903 -5.21 25.13 4.22
C LEU A 903 -3.69 25.10 4.17
N ARG A 904 -3.06 26.26 4.07
CA ARG A 904 -1.61 26.42 4.17
C ARG A 904 -1.24 27.70 4.92
N PHE A 905 -0.17 27.62 5.69
CA PHE A 905 0.47 28.73 6.38
C PHE A 905 1.98 28.67 6.11
N SER A 906 2.56 29.76 5.63
CA SER A 906 3.99 29.93 5.37
C SER A 906 4.50 31.18 6.10
N LEU A 907 5.58 31.03 6.84
CA LEU A 907 6.24 32.09 7.60
C LEU A 907 7.74 31.97 7.37
N SER A 908 8.42 33.08 7.08
CA SER A 908 9.88 33.11 6.94
C SER A 908 10.44 34.42 7.46
N GLN A 909 11.59 34.37 8.13
CA GLN A 909 12.28 35.52 8.70
C GLN A 909 13.78 35.37 8.50
N SER A 910 14.42 36.33 7.83
CA SER A 910 15.88 36.42 7.73
C SER A 910 16.44 37.56 8.59
N GLY A 911 17.61 37.31 9.17
CA GLY A 911 18.34 38.24 10.05
C GLY A 911 19.85 37.97 10.02
N GLY A 912 20.60 38.64 10.91
CA GLY A 912 22.06 38.70 10.86
C GLY A 912 22.55 39.92 10.06
N PRO A 913 23.86 40.07 9.84
CA PRO A 913 24.45 41.23 9.15
C PRO A 913 23.94 41.51 7.73
N ALA A 914 23.73 40.48 6.88
CA ALA A 914 23.26 40.64 5.50
C ALA A 914 21.96 39.85 5.20
N PRO A 915 20.82 40.24 5.82
CA PRO A 915 19.58 39.47 5.76
C PRO A 915 19.04 39.36 4.32
N LYS A 916 18.50 38.18 3.97
CA LYS A 916 18.11 37.84 2.59
C LYS A 916 16.61 37.95 2.39
N GLN A 917 16.22 38.55 1.27
CA GLN A 917 14.83 38.91 0.99
C GLN A 917 13.90 37.69 0.81
N SER A 918 12.63 37.90 1.16
CA SER A 918 11.47 37.13 0.73
C SER A 918 10.58 38.02 -0.14
N THR A 919 9.87 37.45 -1.11
CA THR A 919 8.95 38.21 -1.98
C THR A 919 7.65 37.44 -2.26
N LEU A 920 6.55 38.18 -2.41
CA LEU A 920 5.17 37.67 -2.51
C LEU A 920 4.47 38.20 -3.77
N GLY A 921 3.43 37.47 -4.20
CA GLY A 921 2.50 37.89 -5.25
C GLY A 921 2.45 36.91 -6.43
N GLY A 922 1.28 36.79 -7.05
CA GLY A 922 1.04 35.92 -8.20
C GLY A 922 1.08 34.43 -7.86
N MET A 923 1.54 33.61 -8.81
CA MET A 923 1.63 32.15 -8.69
C MET A 923 2.97 31.64 -9.25
N ASP A 924 3.40 30.46 -8.76
CA ASP A 924 4.46 29.65 -9.39
C ASP A 924 4.04 29.19 -10.80
N ASN A 925 5.03 28.99 -11.70
CA ASN A 925 4.81 28.51 -13.07
C ASN A 925 3.75 29.30 -13.88
N TRP A 926 3.55 30.60 -13.60
CA TRP A 926 2.58 31.43 -14.31
C TRP A 926 3.06 31.75 -15.73
N ILE A 927 2.26 31.33 -16.71
CA ILE A 927 2.46 31.62 -18.14
C ILE A 927 2.13 33.09 -18.42
N GLY A 928 3.12 33.84 -18.90
CA GLY A 928 2.95 35.19 -19.40
C GLY A 928 4.29 35.91 -19.65
N THR A 929 4.23 37.12 -20.18
CA THR A 929 5.41 37.97 -20.38
C THR A 929 5.79 38.69 -19.08
N ASN A 930 7.09 38.97 -18.87
CA ASN A 930 7.60 39.64 -17.66
C ASN A 930 6.78 40.89 -17.28
N SER A 931 6.50 41.79 -18.25
CA SER A 931 5.77 43.04 -18.05
C SER A 931 4.27 42.88 -17.71
N ALA A 932 3.70 41.70 -17.96
CA ALA A 932 2.32 41.36 -17.60
C ALA A 932 2.23 40.70 -16.21
N ILE A 933 3.17 39.80 -15.89
CA ILE A 933 3.09 38.94 -14.70
C ILE A 933 3.82 39.48 -13.46
N LYS A 934 4.75 40.44 -13.62
CA LYS A 934 5.53 41.03 -12.51
C LYS A 934 5.10 42.47 -12.21
N GLU A 935 5.24 42.86 -10.94
CA GLU A 935 5.00 44.24 -10.50
C GLU A 935 6.18 45.13 -10.96
N PRO A 936 5.96 46.18 -11.76
CA PRO A 936 7.02 46.95 -12.43
C PRO A 936 7.63 48.01 -11.50
N ILE A 937 8.15 47.60 -10.35
CA ILE A 937 8.79 48.46 -9.35
C ILE A 937 10.27 48.12 -9.21
N ALA A 938 11.14 49.12 -9.09
CA ALA A 938 12.60 48.94 -8.99
C ALA A 938 13.04 48.12 -7.75
N ALA A 939 12.20 48.02 -6.73
CA ALA A 939 12.42 47.21 -5.53
C ALA A 939 12.03 45.72 -5.69
N ASN A 940 11.56 45.28 -6.87
CA ASN A 940 11.15 43.90 -7.12
C ASN A 940 12.38 43.01 -7.47
N PRO A 941 12.81 42.07 -6.61
CA PRO A 941 14.02 41.28 -6.84
C PRO A 941 13.87 40.23 -7.95
N LEU A 942 12.66 40.04 -8.50
CA LEU A 942 12.41 39.17 -9.65
C LEU A 942 12.73 39.85 -11.00
N LEU A 943 12.87 41.17 -11.00
CA LEU A 943 13.38 41.95 -12.12
C LEU A 943 14.91 42.00 -12.03
N VAL A 944 15.57 41.93 -13.19
CA VAL A 944 16.97 42.38 -13.30
C VAL A 944 16.98 43.91 -13.12
N PRO A 945 17.88 44.49 -12.30
CA PRO A 945 17.97 45.94 -12.12
C PRO A 945 18.16 46.73 -13.42
N ASN A 946 17.76 48.00 -13.42
CA ASN A 946 17.88 48.92 -14.55
C ASN A 946 19.34 48.98 -15.06
N THR A 947 19.69 48.75 -16.33
CA THR A 947 19.25 49.34 -17.62
C THR A 947 19.74 50.76 -17.92
N ILE A 948 20.49 51.41 -17.03
CA ILE A 948 21.13 52.72 -17.30
C ILE A 948 22.67 52.55 -17.33
N PRO A 949 23.37 52.84 -18.44
CA PRO A 949 24.83 52.65 -18.56
C PRO A 949 25.75 53.49 -17.65
N ALA A 950 25.18 54.25 -16.71
CA ALA A 950 25.90 55.24 -15.88
C ALA A 950 25.80 54.97 -14.37
N GLU A 951 25.11 53.89 -13.94
CA GLU A 951 25.06 53.48 -12.54
C GLU A 951 26.00 52.29 -12.25
N ILE A 952 26.50 52.20 -11.01
CA ILE A 952 27.43 51.13 -10.59
C ILE A 952 26.73 49.76 -10.71
N PRO A 953 27.35 48.74 -11.35
CA PRO A 953 26.72 47.43 -11.52
C PRO A 953 26.23 46.80 -10.22
N TYR A 954 24.92 46.60 -10.12
CA TYR A 954 24.24 46.06 -8.94
C TYR A 954 24.60 44.58 -8.73
N ASP A 955 25.02 44.23 -7.52
CA ASP A 955 25.39 42.84 -7.18
C ASP A 955 24.15 41.95 -6.98
N TYR A 956 23.70 41.34 -8.08
CA TYR A 956 22.53 40.47 -8.10
C TYR A 956 22.77 39.06 -7.48
N ARG A 957 23.96 38.75 -6.90
CA ARG A 957 24.25 37.43 -6.29
C ARG A 957 23.27 37.02 -5.19
N ASN A 958 22.60 37.98 -4.54
CA ASN A 958 21.59 37.71 -3.52
C ASN A 958 20.34 36.96 -4.06
N VAL A 959 20.10 36.92 -5.38
CA VAL A 959 18.93 36.26 -5.99
C VAL A 959 18.87 34.74 -5.70
N PHE A 960 20.02 34.08 -5.50
CA PHE A 960 20.10 32.67 -5.10
C PHE A 960 19.63 32.42 -3.65
N PHE A 961 19.53 33.46 -2.83
CA PHE A 961 19.00 33.38 -1.46
C PHE A 961 17.57 33.91 -1.34
N LEU A 962 16.94 34.31 -2.45
CA LEU A 962 15.55 34.76 -2.48
C LEU A 962 14.60 33.62 -2.05
N ASP A 963 13.57 34.00 -1.32
CA ASP A 963 12.50 33.12 -0.82
C ASP A 963 11.18 33.57 -1.48
N PHE A 964 10.71 32.84 -2.50
CA PHE A 964 9.51 33.19 -3.27
C PHE A 964 8.30 32.44 -2.74
N ALA A 965 7.46 33.12 -1.95
CA ALA A 965 6.28 32.54 -1.35
C ALA A 965 5.02 32.86 -2.17
N ALA A 966 4.72 31.97 -3.11
CA ALA A 966 3.46 31.87 -3.82
C ALA A 966 2.55 30.75 -3.23
N PRO A 967 1.24 30.72 -3.54
CA PRO A 967 0.48 31.73 -4.30
C PRO A 967 -0.01 32.89 -3.43
N LEU A 968 -0.15 34.06 -4.05
CA LEU A 968 -0.90 35.22 -3.54
C LEU A 968 -1.62 35.86 -4.73
N ARG A 969 -2.77 35.28 -5.10
CA ARG A 969 -3.58 35.67 -6.27
C ARG A 969 -4.24 37.04 -6.06
N GLY A 970 -4.71 37.63 -7.15
CA GLY A 970 -5.16 39.04 -7.17
C GLY A 970 -4.04 40.08 -7.28
N PHE A 971 -2.77 39.66 -7.27
CA PHE A 971 -1.59 40.52 -7.33
C PHE A 971 -0.52 39.96 -8.29
N ARG A 972 0.34 40.83 -8.83
CA ARG A 972 1.47 40.43 -9.69
C ARG A 972 2.64 39.87 -8.87
N GLN A 973 3.55 39.14 -9.52
CA GLN A 973 4.77 38.62 -8.91
C GLN A 973 5.68 39.75 -8.41
N GLY A 974 6.08 39.67 -7.13
CA GLY A 974 6.98 40.63 -6.49
C GLY A 974 6.31 41.89 -5.95
N LYS A 975 4.98 41.87 -5.77
CA LYS A 975 4.15 42.97 -5.23
C LYS A 975 4.60 43.43 -3.84
N LEU A 976 5.00 42.51 -2.96
CA LEU A 976 5.61 42.83 -1.67
C LEU A 976 6.96 42.14 -1.53
N THR A 977 7.96 42.85 -0.98
CA THR A 977 9.30 42.32 -0.69
C THR A 977 9.75 42.81 0.68
N GLY A 978 10.41 41.93 1.44
CA GLY A 978 10.91 42.22 2.79
C GLY A 978 11.99 41.23 3.24
N THR A 979 12.52 41.35 4.45
CA THR A 979 13.39 40.31 5.03
C THR A 979 12.59 39.20 5.72
N SER A 980 11.29 39.43 5.95
CA SER A 980 10.34 38.46 6.50
C SER A 980 9.07 38.41 5.64
N HIS A 981 8.39 37.27 5.61
CA HIS A 981 7.05 37.12 5.03
C HIS A 981 6.13 36.27 5.92
N MET A 982 4.84 36.51 5.80
CA MET A 982 3.76 35.66 6.30
C MET A 982 2.70 35.51 5.19
N LEU A 983 2.29 34.28 4.91
CA LEU A 983 1.32 33.93 3.89
C LEU A 983 0.37 32.85 4.44
N PHE A 984 -0.93 33.04 4.22
CA PHE A 984 -1.97 32.06 4.48
C PHE A 984 -2.76 31.81 3.20
N ASN A 985 -3.05 30.55 2.89
CA ASN A 985 -3.89 30.15 1.75
C ASN A 985 -5.00 29.22 2.26
N ALA A 986 -6.23 29.42 1.79
CA ALA A 986 -7.34 28.49 1.98
C ALA A 986 -8.02 28.21 0.63
N GLU A 987 -8.14 26.94 0.26
CA GLU A 987 -8.76 26.49 -0.98
C GLU A 987 -9.81 25.42 -0.73
N LEU A 988 -11.05 25.66 -1.18
CA LEU A 988 -12.09 24.64 -1.24
C LEU A 988 -11.98 23.93 -2.59
N ARG A 989 -11.45 22.70 -2.60
CA ARG A 989 -11.19 21.88 -3.80
C ARG A 989 -12.32 20.88 -4.04
N LEU A 990 -13.10 21.08 -5.10
CA LEU A 990 -14.23 20.24 -5.53
C LEU A 990 -13.90 19.49 -6.84
N PRO A 991 -13.51 18.20 -6.80
CA PRO A 991 -13.36 17.38 -8.00
C PRO A 991 -14.74 17.04 -8.58
N LEU A 992 -15.22 17.87 -9.50
CA LEU A 992 -16.61 18.01 -9.91
C LEU A 992 -17.23 16.67 -10.35
N ILE A 993 -16.55 15.94 -11.24
CA ILE A 993 -17.13 14.72 -11.83
C ILE A 993 -17.08 13.55 -10.84
N ARG A 994 -16.02 13.41 -10.04
CA ARG A 994 -15.95 12.44 -8.92
C ARG A 994 -17.00 12.73 -7.82
N TYR A 995 -17.31 14.00 -7.61
CA TYR A 995 -18.31 14.41 -6.64
C TYR A 995 -19.74 14.12 -7.14
N LEU A 996 -20.04 14.37 -8.41
CA LEU A 996 -21.38 14.11 -8.96
C LEU A 996 -21.60 12.64 -9.35
N TYR A 997 -20.68 12.07 -10.14
CA TYR A 997 -20.74 10.70 -10.64
C TYR A 997 -19.89 9.75 -9.80
N ARG A 998 -20.35 8.50 -9.65
CA ARG A 998 -19.70 7.46 -8.81
C ARG A 998 -19.39 6.16 -9.55
N GLY A 999 -19.31 6.19 -10.87
CA GLY A 999 -18.79 5.08 -11.67
C GLY A 999 -17.38 5.37 -12.18
N ASN A 1000 -16.81 4.45 -12.95
CA ASN A 1000 -15.49 4.61 -13.54
C ASN A 1000 -15.50 5.76 -14.57
N ILE A 1001 -14.63 6.75 -14.37
CA ILE A 1001 -14.47 7.89 -15.29
C ILE A 1001 -13.26 7.60 -16.17
N THR A 1002 -13.50 7.17 -17.41
CA THR A 1002 -12.44 6.83 -18.38
C THR A 1002 -11.67 8.08 -18.85
N SER A 1003 -12.37 9.17 -19.15
CA SER A 1003 -11.78 10.44 -19.56
C SER A 1003 -10.90 11.04 -18.45
N ASN A 1004 -9.59 11.09 -18.71
CA ASN A 1004 -8.58 11.65 -17.80
C ASN A 1004 -8.79 13.14 -17.50
N PHE A 1005 -9.38 13.89 -18.44
CA PHE A 1005 -9.79 15.29 -18.23
C PHE A 1005 -10.95 15.38 -17.22
N LEU A 1006 -12.01 14.61 -17.42
CA LEU A 1006 -13.19 14.64 -16.53
C LEU A 1006 -12.86 14.09 -15.13
N ARG A 1007 -12.06 13.02 -15.05
CA ARG A 1007 -11.64 12.37 -13.81
C ARG A 1007 -10.89 13.32 -12.87
N ASN A 1008 -10.09 14.22 -13.43
CA ASN A 1008 -9.28 15.19 -12.69
C ASN A 1008 -9.85 16.62 -12.73
N LEU A 1009 -11.05 16.84 -13.28
CA LEU A 1009 -11.66 18.16 -13.36
C LEU A 1009 -12.09 18.64 -11.96
N GLN A 1010 -11.39 19.63 -11.45
CA GLN A 1010 -11.55 20.21 -10.12
C GLN A 1010 -11.89 21.69 -10.22
N LEU A 1011 -13.04 22.08 -9.65
CA LEU A 1011 -13.36 23.48 -9.39
C LEU A 1011 -12.79 23.89 -8.02
N VAL A 1012 -12.37 25.14 -7.89
CA VAL A 1012 -11.75 25.68 -6.69
C VAL A 1012 -12.32 27.06 -6.37
N ALA A 1013 -12.62 27.31 -5.10
CA ALA A 1013 -12.74 28.66 -4.55
C ALA A 1013 -11.57 28.90 -3.58
N PHE A 1014 -10.98 30.08 -3.59
CA PHE A 1014 -9.78 30.38 -2.79
C PHE A 1014 -9.81 31.74 -2.11
N THR A 1015 -9.05 31.84 -1.01
CA THR A 1015 -8.60 33.09 -0.41
C THR A 1015 -7.14 32.98 0.02
N ASP A 1016 -6.35 34.00 -0.28
CA ASP A 1016 -4.93 34.14 0.02
C ASP A 1016 -4.72 35.41 0.85
N ILE A 1017 -3.95 35.37 1.93
CA ILE A 1017 -3.66 36.52 2.78
C ILE A 1017 -2.14 36.61 2.98
N GLY A 1018 -1.51 37.68 2.49
CA GLY A 1018 -0.05 37.79 2.46
C GLY A 1018 0.48 39.15 2.94
N THR A 1019 1.64 39.14 3.60
CA THR A 1019 2.41 40.32 3.97
C THR A 1019 3.92 40.02 3.99
N ALA A 1020 4.75 40.96 3.53
CA ALA A 1020 6.20 40.87 3.61
C ALA A 1020 6.80 42.22 4.00
N TRP A 1021 7.75 42.22 4.94
CA TRP A 1021 8.30 43.44 5.54
C TRP A 1021 9.77 43.29 5.91
N ALA A 1022 10.48 44.42 6.02
CA ALA A 1022 11.74 44.54 6.72
C ALA A 1022 11.57 45.37 8.02
N GLY A 1023 12.33 45.04 9.06
CA GLY A 1023 12.25 45.69 10.37
C GLY A 1023 11.51 44.88 11.44
N LYS A 1024 11.15 45.52 12.56
CA LYS A 1024 10.66 44.85 13.79
C LYS A 1024 9.32 44.12 13.65
N GLY A 1025 8.47 44.44 12.67
CA GLY A 1025 7.18 43.79 12.46
C GLY A 1025 6.30 44.50 11.42
N PRO A 1026 5.24 43.85 10.92
CA PRO A 1026 4.35 44.38 9.88
C PRO A 1026 3.51 45.59 10.35
N PHE A 1027 3.25 45.71 11.65
CA PHE A 1027 2.53 46.84 12.26
C PHE A 1027 3.45 47.96 12.77
N SER A 1028 4.77 47.88 12.54
CA SER A 1028 5.67 48.94 12.98
C SER A 1028 5.50 50.20 12.14
N GLN A 1029 5.52 51.37 12.79
CA GLN A 1029 5.51 52.67 12.11
C GLN A 1029 6.78 52.89 11.26
N GLN A 1030 7.86 52.16 11.57
CA GLN A 1030 9.13 52.16 10.85
C GLN A 1030 9.36 50.79 10.21
N ASN A 1031 8.75 50.54 9.05
CA ASN A 1031 8.97 49.34 8.25
C ASN A 1031 8.83 49.63 6.74
N SER A 1032 9.32 48.72 5.92
CA SER A 1032 9.33 48.84 4.45
C SER A 1032 7.95 48.81 3.76
N LEU A 1033 6.86 48.66 4.52
CA LEU A 1033 5.49 48.76 4.01
C LEU A 1033 4.95 50.19 4.18
N ASN A 1034 5.29 50.84 5.30
CA ASN A 1034 4.78 52.15 5.67
C ASN A 1034 5.72 53.31 5.28
N THR A 1035 7.03 53.10 5.13
CA THR A 1035 7.99 54.19 4.82
C THR A 1035 8.41 54.20 3.36
N GLU A 1036 8.19 55.32 2.67
CA GLU A 1036 8.59 55.57 1.29
C GLU A 1036 9.59 56.73 1.23
N ILE A 1037 10.75 56.55 0.58
CA ILE A 1037 11.76 57.61 0.47
C ILE A 1037 11.54 58.37 -0.83
N VAL A 1038 11.13 59.63 -0.71
CA VAL A 1038 10.83 60.54 -1.82
C VAL A 1038 11.97 61.54 -1.98
N GLY A 1039 12.54 61.64 -3.18
CA GLY A 1039 13.67 62.53 -3.50
C GLY A 1039 15.04 61.85 -3.48
N GLY A 1040 16.08 62.62 -3.81
CA GLY A 1040 17.41 62.13 -4.20
C GLY A 1040 17.59 62.00 -5.72
N GLY A 1041 18.83 61.77 -6.16
CA GLY A 1041 19.23 61.97 -7.56
C GLY A 1041 19.50 63.46 -7.79
N ASN A 1042 18.98 64.03 -8.87
CA ASN A 1042 19.10 65.48 -9.18
C ASN A 1042 18.27 66.39 -8.23
N ILE A 1043 17.56 65.82 -7.25
CA ILE A 1043 16.76 66.55 -6.26
C ILE A 1043 17.57 66.59 -4.94
N PRO A 1044 17.95 67.78 -4.42
CA PRO A 1044 18.89 67.92 -3.29
C PRO A 1044 18.28 67.57 -1.92
N PHE A 1045 17.04 67.11 -1.87
CA PHE A 1045 16.31 66.76 -0.66
C PHE A 1045 15.87 65.29 -0.69
N ARG A 1046 15.84 64.64 0.48
CA ARG A 1046 15.22 63.33 0.70
C ARG A 1046 14.23 63.44 1.86
N ALA A 1047 12.98 63.05 1.64
CA ALA A 1047 11.96 62.96 2.67
C ALA A 1047 11.53 61.50 2.84
N THR A 1048 11.52 61.00 4.07
CA THR A 1048 10.91 59.70 4.39
C THR A 1048 9.44 59.93 4.72
N VAL A 1049 8.55 59.60 3.79
CA VAL A 1049 7.10 59.72 3.95
C VAL A 1049 6.58 58.44 4.62
N THR A 1050 6.04 58.57 5.83
CA THR A 1050 5.37 57.45 6.52
C THR A 1050 3.88 57.48 6.20
N ASN A 1051 3.42 56.53 5.40
CA ASN A 1051 2.03 56.35 5.00
C ASN A 1051 1.50 55.02 5.58
N PHE A 1052 0.50 55.09 6.45
CA PHE A 1052 -0.06 53.93 7.17
C PHE A 1052 -0.94 53.06 6.26
N LYS A 1053 -0.28 52.13 5.54
CA LYS A 1053 -0.95 51.13 4.70
C LYS A 1053 -1.37 49.93 5.56
N ASN A 1054 -2.43 49.22 5.18
CA ASN A 1054 -2.72 47.91 5.75
C ASN A 1054 -1.61 46.96 5.30
N PRO A 1055 -0.84 46.32 6.22
CA PRO A 1055 0.28 45.47 5.81
C PRO A 1055 -0.16 44.19 5.09
N PHE A 1056 -1.43 43.79 5.20
CA PHE A 1056 -1.96 42.59 4.54
C PHE A 1056 -2.62 42.90 3.21
N LEU A 1057 -2.21 42.15 2.19
CA LEU A 1057 -2.91 41.99 0.92
C LEU A 1057 -3.80 40.75 1.00
N ILE A 1058 -5.05 40.86 0.57
CA ILE A 1058 -6.02 39.75 0.56
C ILE A 1058 -6.42 39.47 -0.89
N GLY A 1059 -6.06 38.30 -1.40
CA GLY A 1059 -6.53 37.78 -2.69
C GLY A 1059 -7.73 36.86 -2.49
N TYR A 1060 -8.72 36.91 -3.37
CA TYR A 1060 -9.82 35.92 -3.37
C TYR A 1060 -10.35 35.68 -4.78
N GLY A 1061 -10.95 34.52 -5.02
CA GLY A 1061 -11.48 34.18 -6.34
C GLY A 1061 -11.82 32.71 -6.52
N ALA A 1062 -11.89 32.29 -7.78
CA ALA A 1062 -12.24 30.94 -8.19
C ALA A 1062 -11.36 30.45 -9.35
N GLY A 1063 -11.29 29.14 -9.54
CA GLY A 1063 -10.48 28.53 -10.60
C GLY A 1063 -10.93 27.12 -10.98
N ALA A 1064 -10.34 26.62 -12.06
CA ALA A 1064 -10.52 25.27 -12.57
C ALA A 1064 -9.16 24.61 -12.83
N ARG A 1065 -9.04 23.33 -12.48
CA ARG A 1065 -7.81 22.54 -12.56
C ARG A 1065 -8.12 21.18 -13.18
N THR A 1066 -7.26 20.69 -14.07
CA THR A 1066 -7.46 19.40 -14.76
C THR A 1066 -6.19 18.96 -15.50
N MET A 1067 -6.19 17.76 -16.07
CA MET A 1067 -5.09 17.22 -16.85
C MET A 1067 -5.34 17.41 -18.36
N LEU A 1068 -4.48 18.18 -19.03
CA LEU A 1068 -4.52 18.49 -20.46
C LEU A 1068 -3.21 18.08 -21.12
N PHE A 1069 -3.28 17.29 -22.20
CA PHE A 1069 -2.12 16.81 -22.97
C PHE A 1069 -1.01 16.15 -22.12
N GLY A 1070 -1.37 15.53 -20.99
CA GLY A 1070 -0.43 14.91 -20.04
C GLY A 1070 0.06 15.83 -18.91
N TYR A 1071 -0.21 17.13 -18.96
CA TYR A 1071 0.21 18.10 -17.94
C TYR A 1071 -0.97 18.47 -17.02
N PHE A 1072 -0.68 18.72 -15.74
CA PHE A 1072 -1.66 19.32 -14.83
C PHE A 1072 -1.70 20.84 -15.07
N VAL A 1073 -2.85 21.37 -15.46
CA VAL A 1073 -3.05 22.77 -15.85
C VAL A 1073 -4.09 23.39 -14.92
N LYS A 1074 -3.83 24.64 -14.50
CA LYS A 1074 -4.66 25.38 -13.57
C LYS A 1074 -4.95 26.77 -14.12
N PHE A 1075 -6.23 27.13 -14.14
CA PHE A 1075 -6.72 28.46 -14.46
C PHE A 1075 -7.40 29.04 -13.21
N ASP A 1076 -6.82 30.08 -12.63
CA ASP A 1076 -7.34 30.76 -11.44
C ASP A 1076 -7.66 32.23 -11.83
N TYR A 1077 -8.78 32.78 -11.36
CA TYR A 1077 -9.21 34.16 -11.60
C TYR A 1077 -9.48 34.84 -10.25
N GLY A 1078 -8.66 35.84 -9.92
CA GLY A 1078 -8.61 36.40 -8.56
C GLY A 1078 -8.59 37.92 -8.52
N TRP A 1079 -9.36 38.47 -7.58
CA TRP A 1079 -9.37 39.88 -7.20
C TRP A 1079 -8.41 40.10 -6.03
N GLY A 1080 -7.72 41.24 -6.01
CA GLY A 1080 -6.89 41.67 -4.88
C GLY A 1080 -7.58 42.76 -4.08
N LEU A 1081 -7.45 42.73 -2.76
CA LEU A 1081 -7.91 43.77 -1.83
C LEU A 1081 -6.67 44.39 -1.16
N GLU A 1082 -6.42 45.66 -1.45
CA GLU A 1082 -5.29 46.45 -0.96
C GLU A 1082 -5.84 47.76 -0.37
N ASN A 1083 -5.52 48.07 0.89
CA ASN A 1083 -5.96 49.30 1.57
C ASN A 1083 -7.48 49.59 1.48
N LYS A 1084 -8.32 48.54 1.61
CA LYS A 1084 -9.79 48.55 1.43
C LYS A 1084 -10.30 48.76 -0.01
N VAL A 1085 -9.41 48.87 -1.00
CA VAL A 1085 -9.76 48.99 -2.42
C VAL A 1085 -9.63 47.63 -3.12
N VAL A 1086 -10.66 47.22 -3.87
CA VAL A 1086 -10.62 46.02 -4.70
C VAL A 1086 -10.00 46.36 -6.06
N SER A 1087 -8.93 45.65 -6.42
CA SER A 1087 -8.23 45.79 -7.69
C SER A 1087 -8.97 45.07 -8.84
N LYS A 1088 -8.61 45.39 -10.08
CA LYS A 1088 -9.11 44.64 -11.25
C LYS A 1088 -8.66 43.17 -11.16
N PRO A 1089 -9.54 42.20 -11.44
CA PRO A 1089 -9.19 40.79 -11.37
C PRO A 1089 -8.09 40.42 -12.35
N ILE A 1090 -7.27 39.46 -11.95
CA ILE A 1090 -6.14 38.93 -12.74
C ILE A 1090 -6.42 37.46 -13.05
N ALA A 1091 -6.20 37.07 -14.31
CA ALA A 1091 -6.24 35.70 -14.77
C ALA A 1091 -4.85 35.06 -14.70
N TYR A 1092 -4.77 33.88 -14.08
CA TYR A 1092 -3.56 33.08 -13.92
C TYR A 1092 -3.72 31.77 -14.69
N LEU A 1093 -2.84 31.51 -15.65
CA LEU A 1093 -2.70 30.20 -16.28
C LEU A 1093 -1.36 29.62 -15.84
N THR A 1094 -1.38 28.49 -15.13
CA THR A 1094 -0.17 27.91 -14.49
C THR A 1094 -0.06 26.41 -14.78
N LEU A 1095 1.19 25.91 -14.78
CA LEU A 1095 1.51 24.50 -15.00
C LEU A 1095 2.00 23.82 -13.72
N GLY A 1096 1.58 22.57 -13.53
CA GLY A 1096 1.97 21.74 -12.40
C GLY A 1096 1.02 21.81 -11.20
N TYR A 1097 1.36 21.04 -10.18
CA TYR A 1097 0.52 20.74 -9.02
C TYR A 1097 0.34 21.94 -8.06
N ASP A 1098 -0.53 21.77 -7.07
CA ASP A 1098 -0.73 22.72 -5.99
C ASP A 1098 0.18 22.43 -4.78
N PHE A 1099 0.12 23.31 -3.78
CA PHE A 1099 0.81 23.14 -2.51
C PHE A 1099 0.26 21.95 -1.70
#